data_AF-A0A1V2IGR2-F1
#
_entry.id   AF-A0A1V2IGR2-F1
#
_cell.length_a   1.000
_cell.length_b   1.000
_cell.length_c   1.000
_cell.angle_alpha   90.00
_cell.angle_beta   90.00
_cell.angle_gamma   90.00
#
_symmetry.space_group_name_H-M   'P 1'
#
loop_
_entity.id
_entity.type
_entity.pdbx_description
1 polymer ?
#
loop_
_entity_poly.entity_id
_entity_poly.type
_entity_poly.pdbx_seq_one_letter_code
_entity_poly.pdbx_strand_id
1 'polypeptide(L)'
;MRKPAAGSRQVEPRTRFGQVRRLSTGLAVMILATVTACSDSGSTTDTAAGTPTAGTTSGTPAPPKPEPISVSELPLPPVTPSDAPGSCTVTLNPRGTGCTGQNVGLQAGGFLPDGHTVVALISFAGAPAAPDPASIYTGSQLIMVKTDGKTFPGGDPWKCITCGLPAANAASRNPQLDYPQPFGDGKRVLAGTNIIDCGSHLLTDTGCTPDQTHIYPIRFNNTADGSGKGGLIRELRIHPDDVHLGFNSVNIANGTYGQYAYFGALAFNPAPTTGVPLSPRYDLTDVSRLFDPTDVQPVSVSPDHPDELVYNPAALSVGELRGFSGDGKEVAYIGYPAESSNIDVFAADLTTGKIRRLTSNPEYTDPIDISPDNNWTVAEDTRGTDRQMFLAGMRGIPPITDLITTSATSSTRNNGQRRFFQPYLIDRYGDRGSYQGQRINAAGDGGPGSVNDPNWNARSDPRWSPDGTSIVYWQALAVPPACGGTNPLPCETSTEPGGRTDRLMIAHLTSRTPLNLPAIAPLASDTVPWGTPYEPGSPVPDRPHPPAGTYTLPGKKQGSAKVEITETPDRANVSSVAVTYTHFSDDGETFLDGTERVTSTRPAITTISVDWFSDLTQTGATNGTKKTSPDGFHLTIDILTNIFQATGTLTTTIDGHAYTQPANGT
;
A
#
# COMPACT_ATOMS: atom_id res chain seq x y z
N MET A 1 47.18 -19.13 7.96
CA MET A 1 48.21 -20.16 7.63
C MET A 1 47.58 -21.53 7.85
N ARG A 2 47.63 -22.56 7.00
CA ARG A 2 48.20 -22.78 5.64
C ARG A 2 47.24 -23.66 4.79
N LYS A 3 47.25 -23.48 3.46
CA LYS A 3 46.88 -24.47 2.40
C LYS A 3 48.20 -25.04 1.80
N PRO A 4 48.26 -25.95 0.79
CA PRO A 4 47.23 -26.54 -0.10
C PRO A 4 46.88 -27.99 0.37
N ALA A 5 46.59 -29.08 -0.39
CA ALA A 5 46.64 -29.44 -1.82
C ALA A 5 45.75 -30.71 -2.09
N ALA A 6 45.88 -31.42 -3.24
CA ALA A 6 45.31 -31.11 -4.56
C ALA A 6 45.40 -32.35 -5.50
N GLY A 7 44.46 -32.52 -6.45
CA GLY A 7 44.40 -33.64 -7.41
C GLY A 7 43.39 -34.76 -7.04
N SER A 8 42.88 -35.58 -7.96
CA SER A 8 43.09 -35.63 -9.43
C SER A 8 42.03 -36.44 -10.21
N ARG A 9 41.67 -35.97 -11.42
CA ARG A 9 41.21 -36.68 -12.66
C ARG A 9 40.30 -37.92 -12.60
N GLN A 10 39.25 -37.93 -13.44
CA GLN A 10 38.86 -38.90 -14.52
C GLN A 10 37.37 -38.65 -14.91
N VAL A 11 36.82 -38.92 -16.11
CA VAL A 11 37.32 -39.29 -17.48
C VAL A 11 36.25 -38.91 -18.54
N GLU A 12 36.64 -38.59 -19.80
CA GLU A 12 35.72 -38.42 -20.96
C GLU A 12 35.29 -39.78 -21.57
N PRO A 13 34.11 -39.83 -22.22
CA PRO A 13 34.08 -40.37 -23.59
C PRO A 13 33.36 -39.46 -24.60
N ARG A 14 33.72 -39.59 -25.88
CA ARG A 14 33.34 -38.69 -26.99
C ARG A 14 32.41 -39.34 -28.04
N THR A 15 31.88 -38.49 -28.93
CA THR A 15 31.23 -38.79 -30.24
C THR A 15 29.79 -39.31 -30.16
N ARG A 16 28.90 -39.10 -31.14
CA ARG A 16 29.03 -38.69 -32.57
C ARG A 16 28.08 -37.51 -32.91
N PHE A 17 28.52 -36.48 -33.62
CA PHE A 17 28.47 -36.31 -35.10
C PHE A 17 27.07 -36.38 -35.74
N GLY A 18 26.62 -35.27 -36.37
CA GLY A 18 25.35 -35.20 -37.11
C GLY A 18 24.95 -33.80 -37.61
N GLN A 19 25.72 -33.19 -38.53
CA GLN A 19 25.30 -31.96 -39.23
C GLN A 19 24.57 -32.28 -40.55
N VAL A 20 23.47 -31.56 -40.83
CA VAL A 20 22.85 -31.44 -42.17
C VAL A 20 22.55 -29.95 -42.44
N ARG A 21 22.55 -29.53 -43.71
CA ARG A 21 22.48 -28.11 -44.13
C ARG A 21 21.10 -27.70 -44.66
N ARG A 22 20.77 -26.42 -44.44
CA ARG A 22 20.06 -25.42 -45.29
C ARG A 22 19.17 -25.91 -46.46
N LEU A 23 18.00 -25.26 -46.62
CA LEU A 23 17.64 -24.26 -47.66
C LEU A 23 16.30 -23.60 -47.22
N SER A 24 16.11 -22.26 -47.24
CA SER A 24 15.39 -21.44 -48.27
C SER A 24 14.18 -22.14 -48.95
N THR A 25 13.02 -21.53 -49.20
CA THR A 25 12.55 -20.12 -49.37
C THR A 25 11.01 -20.15 -49.13
N GLY A 26 10.23 -19.13 -48.77
CA GLY A 26 10.26 -17.70 -49.05
C GLY A 26 9.20 -17.32 -50.10
N LEU A 27 8.08 -16.70 -49.69
CA LEU A 27 7.18 -15.90 -50.56
C LEU A 27 6.29 -14.99 -49.70
N ALA A 28 5.79 -13.90 -50.29
CA ALA A 28 4.86 -12.95 -49.66
C ALA A 28 3.57 -12.81 -50.50
N VAL A 29 2.47 -12.41 -49.86
CA VAL A 29 1.25 -11.95 -50.54
C VAL A 29 0.76 -10.68 -49.85
N MET A 30 0.51 -9.64 -50.64
CA MET A 30 -0.11 -8.39 -50.22
C MET A 30 -1.42 -8.24 -51.00
N ILE A 31 -2.53 -7.93 -50.35
CA ILE A 31 -3.80 -7.56 -51.02
C ILE A 31 -4.37 -6.31 -50.35
N LEU A 32 -4.89 -5.41 -51.18
CA LEU A 32 -5.30 -4.05 -50.83
C LEU A 32 -6.71 -3.80 -51.37
N ALA A 33 -7.67 -3.42 -50.53
CA ALA A 33 -8.99 -2.87 -50.91
C ALA A 33 -9.77 -2.42 -49.65
N THR A 34 -10.66 -1.43 -49.68
CA THR A 34 -10.83 -0.22 -50.53
C THR A 34 -11.74 0.74 -49.74
N VAL A 35 -11.47 2.04 -49.77
CA VAL A 35 -12.42 3.05 -49.26
C VAL A 35 -13.34 3.50 -50.39
N THR A 36 -14.65 3.59 -50.14
CA THR A 36 -15.63 4.17 -51.07
C THR A 36 -16.70 4.93 -50.28
N ALA A 37 -17.03 6.15 -50.71
CA ALA A 37 -18.07 6.98 -50.08
C ALA A 37 -18.86 7.81 -51.12
N CYS A 38 -20.17 7.58 -51.15
CA CYS A 38 -21.22 8.52 -51.58
C CYS A 38 -22.41 8.26 -50.62
N SER A 39 -23.04 9.22 -49.94
CA SER A 39 -23.54 10.55 -50.32
C SER A 39 -24.95 10.53 -50.92
N ASP A 40 -25.70 11.59 -50.58
CA ASP A 40 -27.07 11.97 -50.99
C ASP A 40 -28.27 11.28 -50.31
N SER A 41 -29.38 11.97 -50.06
CA SER A 41 -29.58 13.43 -49.86
C SER A 41 -30.96 13.68 -49.21
N GLY A 42 -31.18 14.85 -48.58
CA GLY A 42 -32.47 15.20 -47.98
C GLY A 42 -32.41 16.39 -47.05
N SER A 43 -32.49 17.61 -47.58
CA SER A 43 -32.38 18.85 -46.83
C SER A 43 -33.73 19.55 -46.61
N THR A 44 -33.86 20.21 -45.46
CA THR A 44 -34.55 21.51 -45.35
C THR A 44 -33.68 22.40 -44.46
N THR A 45 -33.28 23.55 -45.01
CA THR A 45 -32.52 24.58 -44.30
C THR A 45 -33.41 25.43 -43.40
N ASP A 46 -32.86 25.92 -42.30
CA ASP A 46 -32.89 27.38 -42.11
C ASP A 46 -31.65 27.86 -41.34
N THR A 47 -31.20 29.08 -41.61
CA THR A 47 -29.89 29.58 -41.16
C THR A 47 -29.99 30.76 -40.20
N ALA A 48 -29.36 30.64 -39.03
CA ALA A 48 -28.97 31.78 -38.20
C ALA A 48 -27.53 31.57 -37.70
N ALA A 49 -26.64 32.52 -38.00
CA ALA A 49 -25.22 32.42 -37.65
C ALA A 49 -25.00 32.74 -36.16
N GLY A 50 -24.85 31.71 -35.34
CA GLY A 50 -24.32 31.81 -33.97
C GLY A 50 -22.80 31.59 -33.97
N THR A 51 -22.05 32.50 -33.35
CA THR A 51 -20.60 32.36 -33.15
C THR A 51 -20.28 31.05 -32.43
N PRO A 52 -19.28 30.26 -32.87
CA PRO A 52 -18.79 29.14 -32.08
C PRO A 52 -18.05 29.67 -30.85
N THR A 53 -18.79 29.87 -29.75
CA THR A 53 -18.18 29.99 -28.42
C THR A 53 -17.29 28.78 -28.19
N ALA A 54 -16.03 29.03 -27.81
CA ALA A 54 -15.02 28.00 -27.66
C ALA A 54 -15.54 26.82 -26.82
N GLY A 55 -15.30 25.60 -27.30
CA GLY A 55 -15.72 24.39 -26.60
C GLY A 55 -15.16 24.39 -25.19
N THR A 56 -16.03 24.23 -24.19
CA THR A 56 -15.61 24.10 -22.80
C THR A 56 -14.67 22.93 -22.67
N THR A 57 -13.44 23.20 -22.23
CA THR A 57 -12.56 22.17 -21.69
C THR A 57 -13.32 21.43 -20.60
N SER A 58 -13.28 20.09 -20.62
CA SER A 58 -13.83 19.24 -19.56
C SER A 58 -12.94 19.33 -18.32
N GLY A 59 -12.91 20.51 -17.70
CA GLY A 59 -12.00 20.85 -16.62
C GLY A 59 -12.33 20.15 -15.31
N THR A 60 -11.28 19.86 -14.53
CA THR A 60 -11.40 19.43 -13.13
C THR A 60 -12.27 20.41 -12.35
N PRO A 61 -13.31 19.95 -11.62
CA PRO A 61 -14.19 20.85 -10.89
C PRO A 61 -13.47 21.49 -9.70
N ALA A 62 -14.01 22.64 -9.28
CA ALA A 62 -13.60 23.30 -8.05
C ALA A 62 -13.66 22.31 -6.86
N PRO A 63 -12.77 22.46 -5.85
CA PRO A 63 -12.78 21.63 -4.66
C PRO A 63 -14.15 21.56 -3.96
N PRO A 64 -14.50 20.41 -3.36
CA PRO A 64 -15.70 20.28 -2.56
C PRO A 64 -15.61 21.15 -1.29
N LYS A 65 -16.77 21.44 -0.69
CA LYS A 65 -16.83 21.96 0.68
C LYS A 65 -16.53 20.82 1.66
N PRO A 66 -15.95 21.10 2.84
CA PRO A 66 -15.81 20.10 3.90
C PRO A 66 -17.17 19.48 4.28
N GLU A 67 -17.18 18.16 4.48
CA GLU A 67 -18.35 17.42 4.92
C GLU A 67 -18.53 17.48 6.46
N PRO A 68 -19.78 17.47 6.96
CA PRO A 68 -20.06 17.42 8.39
C PRO A 68 -19.83 16.00 8.93
N ILE A 69 -18.66 15.79 9.52
CA ILE A 69 -18.24 14.50 10.07
C ILE A 69 -18.51 14.46 11.58
N SER A 70 -19.07 13.35 12.07
CA SER A 70 -19.11 12.99 13.49
C SER A 70 -18.24 11.75 13.71
N VAL A 71 -17.41 11.73 14.75
CA VAL A 71 -16.51 10.61 15.05
C VAL A 71 -16.82 10.04 16.44
N SER A 72 -16.85 8.72 16.55
CA SER A 72 -16.99 7.98 17.80
C SER A 72 -16.06 6.78 17.84
N GLU A 73 -15.83 6.24 19.04
CA GLU A 73 -15.13 4.98 19.22
C GLU A 73 -16.11 3.79 19.09
N LEU A 74 -15.63 2.66 18.59
CA LEU A 74 -16.34 1.38 18.53
C LEU A 74 -15.92 0.46 19.70
N PRO A 75 -16.85 -0.28 20.30
CA PRO A 75 -16.59 -1.02 21.53
C PRO A 75 -15.75 -2.29 21.32
N LEU A 76 -14.76 -2.47 22.19
CA LEU A 76 -13.85 -3.63 22.23
C LEU A 76 -14.06 -4.44 23.53
N PRO A 77 -13.55 -5.68 23.64
CA PRO A 77 -13.56 -6.42 24.91
C PRO A 77 -12.81 -5.66 26.01
N PRO A 78 -13.17 -5.85 27.29
CA PRO A 78 -12.52 -5.16 28.41
C PRO A 78 -11.08 -5.64 28.62
N VAL A 79 -10.22 -4.74 29.12
CA VAL A 79 -8.80 -5.04 29.37
C VAL A 79 -8.64 -5.85 30.66
N THR A 80 -7.90 -6.95 30.61
CA THR A 80 -7.51 -7.74 31.78
C THR A 80 -6.27 -7.17 32.48
N PRO A 81 -6.17 -7.23 33.84
CA PRO A 81 -5.00 -6.73 34.56
C PRO A 81 -3.71 -7.52 34.32
N SER A 82 -3.78 -8.74 33.75
CA SER A 82 -2.60 -9.49 33.28
C SER A 82 -2.98 -10.62 32.33
N ASP A 83 -2.03 -11.12 31.55
CA ASP A 83 -2.24 -12.26 30.65
C ASP A 83 -2.38 -13.61 31.40
N ALA A 84 -2.17 -13.64 32.73
CA ALA A 84 -2.17 -14.87 33.52
C ALA A 84 -3.57 -15.55 33.52
N PRO A 85 -3.65 -16.89 33.39
CA PRO A 85 -4.94 -17.57 33.25
C PRO A 85 -5.93 -17.28 34.37
N GLY A 86 -7.14 -16.88 34.00
CA GLY A 86 -8.22 -16.50 34.92
C GLY A 86 -8.23 -15.01 35.34
N SER A 87 -7.29 -14.19 34.88
CA SER A 87 -7.32 -12.72 35.10
C SER A 87 -8.52 -12.04 34.43
N CYS A 88 -9.07 -12.64 33.36
CA CYS A 88 -10.35 -12.26 32.77
C CYS A 88 -11.49 -12.84 33.62
N THR A 89 -11.79 -12.19 34.74
CA THR A 89 -12.82 -12.65 35.69
C THR A 89 -14.24 -12.29 35.23
N VAL A 90 -15.24 -13.03 35.71
CA VAL A 90 -16.67 -12.68 35.51
C VAL A 90 -17.09 -11.35 36.14
N THR A 91 -16.28 -10.76 37.02
CA THR A 91 -16.48 -9.39 37.52
C THR A 91 -16.06 -8.33 36.49
N LEU A 92 -15.06 -8.65 35.67
CA LEU A 92 -14.53 -7.79 34.61
C LEU A 92 -15.31 -7.95 33.29
N ASN A 93 -15.61 -9.19 32.90
CA ASN A 93 -16.54 -9.51 31.81
C ASN A 93 -17.64 -10.45 32.31
N PRO A 94 -18.81 -9.92 32.74
CA PRO A 94 -19.96 -10.73 33.17
C PRO A 94 -20.61 -11.61 32.09
N ARG A 95 -20.22 -11.49 30.83
CA ARG A 95 -20.67 -12.38 29.75
C ARG A 95 -19.75 -13.60 29.56
N GLY A 96 -18.56 -13.60 30.14
CA GLY A 96 -17.57 -14.67 29.98
C GLY A 96 -16.99 -14.77 28.56
N THR A 97 -17.14 -13.72 27.75
CA THR A 97 -16.78 -13.70 26.31
C THR A 97 -15.31 -13.32 26.04
N GLY A 98 -14.49 -13.16 27.08
CA GLY A 98 -13.06 -12.86 26.98
C GLY A 98 -12.67 -11.41 27.26
N CYS A 99 -11.36 -11.17 27.35
CA CYS A 99 -10.75 -9.88 27.66
C CYS A 99 -9.50 -9.66 26.78
N THR A 100 -9.03 -8.43 26.65
CA THR A 100 -7.83 -8.04 25.88
C THR A 100 -6.67 -7.63 26.81
N GLY A 101 -5.44 -7.61 26.31
CA GLY A 101 -4.34 -6.91 26.98
C GLY A 101 -4.46 -5.38 26.86
N GLN A 102 -3.55 -4.63 27.50
CA GLN A 102 -3.46 -3.18 27.25
C GLN A 102 -3.05 -2.89 25.80
N ASN A 103 -2.07 -3.63 25.27
CA ASN A 103 -1.95 -3.80 23.83
C ASN A 103 -3.08 -4.75 23.39
N VAL A 104 -3.98 -4.24 22.57
CA VAL A 104 -5.16 -4.99 22.10
C VAL A 104 -4.78 -5.93 20.95
N GLY A 105 -3.62 -5.72 20.32
CA GLY A 105 -3.26 -6.38 19.07
C GLY A 105 -4.25 -6.05 17.96
N LEU A 106 -4.77 -4.80 17.96
CA LEU A 106 -5.83 -4.35 17.08
C LEU A 106 -5.36 -4.26 15.63
N GLN A 107 -6.24 -4.61 14.69
CA GLN A 107 -6.25 -4.02 13.35
C GLN A 107 -7.69 -3.86 12.90
N ALA A 108 -8.06 -2.67 12.40
CA ALA A 108 -9.37 -2.45 11.80
C ALA A 108 -9.53 -3.31 10.53
N GLY A 109 -10.78 -3.56 10.17
CA GLY A 109 -11.15 -4.24 8.94
C GLY A 109 -12.40 -3.64 8.32
N GLY A 110 -12.84 -4.26 7.22
CA GLY A 110 -13.99 -3.80 6.46
C GLY A 110 -15.34 -3.97 7.16
N PHE A 111 -16.34 -3.30 6.62
CA PHE A 111 -17.75 -3.54 6.94
C PHE A 111 -18.25 -4.83 6.30
N LEU A 112 -19.14 -5.53 6.99
CA LEU A 112 -19.97 -6.56 6.38
C LEU A 112 -21.03 -5.90 5.45
N PRO A 113 -21.65 -6.67 4.53
CA PRO A 113 -22.70 -6.16 3.63
C PRO A 113 -23.95 -5.60 4.34
N ASP A 114 -24.09 -5.81 5.65
CA ASP A 114 -25.16 -5.21 6.44
C ASP A 114 -24.93 -3.71 6.75
N GLY A 115 -23.74 -3.18 6.48
CA GLY A 115 -23.37 -1.78 6.66
C GLY A 115 -23.25 -1.31 8.12
N HIS A 116 -23.56 -2.16 9.10
CA HIS A 116 -23.60 -1.81 10.52
C HIS A 116 -22.84 -2.80 11.43
N THR A 117 -22.07 -3.70 10.83
CA THR A 117 -21.09 -4.57 11.46
C THR A 117 -19.74 -4.39 10.78
N VAL A 118 -18.66 -4.23 11.53
CA VAL A 118 -17.27 -4.30 11.02
C VAL A 118 -16.54 -5.50 11.58
N VAL A 119 -15.52 -5.98 10.88
CA VAL A 119 -14.57 -6.97 11.40
C VAL A 119 -13.30 -6.29 11.94
N ALA A 120 -12.68 -6.89 12.94
CA ALA A 120 -11.39 -6.43 13.48
C ALA A 120 -10.56 -7.62 13.97
N LEU A 121 -9.24 -7.53 13.79
CA LEU A 121 -8.28 -8.38 14.48
C LEU A 121 -8.10 -7.84 15.90
N ILE A 122 -8.09 -8.71 16.90
CA ILE A 122 -7.64 -8.41 18.27
C ILE A 122 -6.85 -9.60 18.84
N SER A 123 -6.22 -9.43 20.01
CA SER A 123 -5.61 -10.51 20.79
C SER A 123 -6.25 -10.61 22.18
N PHE A 124 -6.87 -11.77 22.45
CA PHE A 124 -7.48 -12.07 23.74
C PHE A 124 -6.44 -12.57 24.76
N ALA A 125 -6.60 -12.17 26.02
CA ALA A 125 -5.68 -12.43 27.12
C ALA A 125 -6.41 -12.75 28.45
N GLY A 126 -5.70 -13.41 29.37
CA GLY A 126 -6.15 -13.66 30.74
C GLY A 126 -7.32 -14.66 30.89
N ALA A 127 -7.76 -15.34 29.84
CA ALA A 127 -8.83 -16.33 29.89
C ALA A 127 -8.54 -17.46 30.91
N PRO A 128 -9.57 -18.05 31.55
CA PRO A 128 -9.40 -19.18 32.45
C PRO A 128 -8.85 -20.41 31.72
N ALA A 129 -8.22 -21.32 32.47
CA ALA A 129 -7.73 -22.59 31.92
C ALA A 129 -8.89 -23.55 31.58
N ALA A 130 -8.70 -24.38 30.56
CA ALA A 130 -9.61 -25.49 30.27
C ALA A 130 -9.76 -26.40 31.50
N PRO A 131 -10.98 -26.94 31.79
CA PRO A 131 -12.13 -27.04 30.91
C PRO A 131 -13.16 -25.90 31.02
N ASP A 132 -12.79 -24.72 31.54
CA ASP A 132 -13.70 -23.57 31.57
C ASP A 132 -14.14 -23.14 30.15
N PRO A 133 -15.44 -22.93 29.86
CA PRO A 133 -15.90 -22.54 28.51
C PRO A 133 -15.26 -21.26 27.96
N ALA A 134 -14.84 -20.32 28.81
CA ALA A 134 -14.17 -19.10 28.38
C ALA A 134 -12.70 -19.29 28.00
N SER A 135 -12.12 -20.49 28.16
CA SER A 135 -10.73 -20.80 27.77
C SER A 135 -10.49 -20.69 26.26
N ILE A 136 -11.54 -20.60 25.44
CA ILE A 136 -11.47 -20.42 23.98
C ILE A 136 -11.03 -19.01 23.55
N TYR A 137 -11.13 -18.02 24.44
CA TYR A 137 -10.82 -16.62 24.16
C TYR A 137 -9.33 -16.33 24.45
N THR A 138 -8.46 -16.78 23.55
CA THR A 138 -7.00 -16.65 23.72
C THR A 138 -6.27 -16.39 22.40
N GLY A 139 -5.22 -15.58 22.46
CA GLY A 139 -4.37 -15.24 21.32
C GLY A 139 -5.08 -14.37 20.27
N SER A 140 -4.47 -14.26 19.09
CA SER A 140 -4.95 -13.40 18.00
C SER A 140 -6.14 -14.03 17.26
N GLN A 141 -7.28 -13.34 17.30
CA GLN A 141 -8.59 -13.79 16.83
C GLN A 141 -9.32 -12.67 16.09
N LEU A 142 -10.19 -13.05 15.15
CA LEU A 142 -11.07 -12.14 14.44
C LEU A 142 -12.38 -11.96 15.20
N ILE A 143 -12.78 -10.71 15.45
CA ILE A 143 -14.10 -10.34 15.99
C ILE A 143 -14.93 -9.57 14.96
N MET A 144 -16.25 -9.58 15.13
CA MET A 144 -17.16 -8.57 14.61
C MET A 144 -17.49 -7.56 15.70
N VAL A 145 -17.71 -6.30 15.33
CA VAL A 145 -18.17 -5.21 16.21
C VAL A 145 -19.37 -4.51 15.57
N LYS A 146 -20.44 -4.25 16.33
CA LYS A 146 -21.59 -3.45 15.87
C LYS A 146 -21.27 -1.95 15.93
N THR A 147 -21.66 -1.23 14.88
CA THR A 147 -21.41 0.21 14.74
C THR A 147 -22.63 1.07 15.07
N ASP A 148 -23.82 0.47 15.20
CA ASP A 148 -25.10 1.12 15.41
C ASP A 148 -25.58 1.10 16.87
N GLY A 149 -24.69 0.78 17.81
CA GLY A 149 -24.98 0.67 19.24
C GLY A 149 -25.82 -0.54 19.64
N LYS A 150 -26.14 -1.46 18.73
CA LYS A 150 -26.82 -2.73 19.06
C LYS A 150 -25.83 -3.77 19.58
N THR A 151 -26.37 -4.89 20.06
CA THR A 151 -25.61 -6.03 20.56
C THR A 151 -25.89 -7.31 19.75
N PHE A 152 -24.92 -8.23 19.76
CA PHE A 152 -25.13 -9.60 19.31
C PHE A 152 -25.96 -10.38 20.35
N PRO A 153 -26.52 -11.56 20.00
CA PRO A 153 -27.38 -12.34 20.91
C PRO A 153 -26.77 -12.74 22.27
N GLY A 154 -25.43 -12.70 22.43
CA GLY A 154 -24.77 -12.87 23.74
C GLY A 154 -24.90 -11.67 24.68
N GLY A 155 -25.36 -10.52 24.19
CA GLY A 155 -25.52 -9.28 24.94
C GLY A 155 -24.32 -8.34 24.90
N ASP A 156 -23.23 -8.70 24.21
CA ASP A 156 -22.08 -7.84 23.90
C ASP A 156 -22.25 -7.13 22.54
N PRO A 157 -21.63 -5.96 22.34
CA PRO A 157 -21.62 -5.27 21.05
C PRO A 157 -20.62 -5.88 20.04
N TRP A 158 -19.95 -6.97 20.40
CA TRP A 158 -19.04 -7.73 19.54
C TRP A 158 -19.28 -9.24 19.65
N LYS A 159 -18.81 -10.01 18.66
CA LYS A 159 -18.85 -11.49 18.60
C LYS A 159 -17.53 -11.99 18.01
N CYS A 160 -16.86 -12.93 18.68
CA CYS A 160 -15.69 -13.58 18.09
C CYS A 160 -16.12 -14.55 16.98
N ILE A 161 -15.41 -14.52 15.84
CA ILE A 161 -15.63 -15.43 14.71
C ILE A 161 -14.74 -16.68 14.83
N THR A 162 -13.46 -16.51 15.22
CA THR A 162 -12.44 -17.56 15.16
C THR A 162 -12.12 -18.24 16.51
N CYS A 163 -12.82 -17.86 17.58
CA CYS A 163 -12.69 -18.47 18.91
C CYS A 163 -13.39 -19.83 18.98
N GLY A 164 -12.75 -20.83 19.57
CA GLY A 164 -13.37 -22.13 19.86
C GLY A 164 -13.60 -23.05 18.66
N LEU A 165 -13.06 -22.73 17.47
CA LEU A 165 -13.16 -23.58 16.29
C LEU A 165 -12.56 -24.98 16.54
N PRO A 166 -13.19 -26.06 16.05
CA PRO A 166 -12.57 -27.38 15.99
C PRO A 166 -11.25 -27.33 15.21
N ALA A 167 -10.23 -28.04 15.70
CA ALA A 167 -8.90 -28.07 15.06
C ALA A 167 -8.93 -28.61 13.61
N ALA A 168 -9.95 -29.38 13.24
CA ALA A 168 -10.18 -29.83 11.87
C ALA A 168 -10.66 -28.70 10.94
N ASN A 169 -11.47 -27.77 11.45
CA ASN A 169 -12.03 -26.66 10.67
C ASN A 169 -10.97 -25.59 10.32
N ALA A 170 -9.89 -25.51 11.11
CA ALA A 170 -8.74 -24.63 10.89
C ALA A 170 -7.48 -25.41 10.46
N ALA A 171 -7.65 -26.57 9.80
CA ALA A 171 -6.56 -27.42 9.36
C ALA A 171 -5.62 -26.67 8.39
N SER A 172 -4.37 -26.48 8.82
CA SER A 172 -3.34 -25.70 8.12
C SER A 172 -3.58 -24.19 8.01
N ARG A 173 -4.37 -23.59 8.91
CA ARG A 173 -4.43 -22.12 9.10
C ARG A 173 -3.02 -21.51 9.15
N ASN A 174 -2.79 -20.46 8.38
CA ASN A 174 -1.64 -19.56 8.57
C ASN A 174 -1.88 -18.70 9.83
N PRO A 175 -0.89 -18.53 10.73
CA PRO A 175 -1.15 -18.00 12.08
C PRO A 175 -1.62 -16.54 12.07
N GLN A 176 -1.12 -15.73 11.15
CA GLN A 176 -1.50 -14.33 10.98
C GLN A 176 -2.95 -14.16 10.48
N LEU A 177 -3.61 -13.10 10.93
CA LEU A 177 -5.00 -12.71 10.59
C LEU A 177 -5.09 -11.19 10.32
N ASP A 178 -4.03 -10.63 9.73
CA ASP A 178 -3.84 -9.22 9.39
C ASP A 178 -4.70 -8.75 8.19
N TYR A 179 -4.87 -7.45 8.02
CA TYR A 179 -5.67 -6.83 6.94
C TYR A 179 -7.10 -7.42 6.78
N PRO A 180 -7.92 -7.54 7.84
CA PRO A 180 -9.20 -8.26 7.77
C PRO A 180 -10.23 -7.57 6.84
N GLN A 181 -10.63 -8.26 5.77
CA GLN A 181 -11.49 -7.74 4.69
C GLN A 181 -12.66 -8.71 4.45
N PRO A 182 -13.92 -8.30 4.69
CA PRO A 182 -15.10 -9.10 4.35
C PRO A 182 -15.30 -9.27 2.85
N PHE A 183 -15.93 -10.38 2.47
CA PHE A 183 -16.50 -10.56 1.13
C PHE A 183 -17.93 -9.98 1.09
N GLY A 184 -18.36 -9.53 -0.09
CA GLY A 184 -19.70 -9.03 -0.40
C GLY A 184 -20.83 -10.06 -0.17
N ASP A 185 -20.51 -11.35 -0.10
CA ASP A 185 -21.45 -12.42 0.31
C ASP A 185 -21.83 -12.39 1.81
N GLY A 186 -21.05 -11.73 2.67
CA GLY A 186 -21.30 -11.62 4.12
C GLY A 186 -21.09 -12.92 4.91
N LYS A 187 -20.50 -13.95 4.30
CA LYS A 187 -20.18 -15.27 4.87
C LYS A 187 -18.69 -15.49 5.06
N ARG A 188 -17.87 -14.85 4.22
CA ARG A 188 -16.41 -14.98 4.20
C ARG A 188 -15.69 -13.71 4.66
N VAL A 189 -14.49 -13.87 5.20
CA VAL A 189 -13.53 -12.80 5.52
C VAL A 189 -12.12 -13.24 5.15
N LEU A 190 -11.42 -12.45 4.33
CA LEU A 190 -9.96 -12.55 4.17
C LEU A 190 -9.30 -12.04 5.45
N ALA A 191 -8.40 -12.80 6.08
CA ALA A 191 -7.53 -12.29 7.13
C ALA A 191 -6.17 -13.00 7.09
N GLY A 192 -5.11 -12.22 6.94
CA GLY A 192 -3.78 -12.66 6.55
C GLY A 192 -3.84 -13.44 5.26
N THR A 193 -3.10 -14.54 5.20
CA THR A 193 -3.16 -15.51 4.10
C THR A 193 -4.19 -16.62 4.37
N ASN A 194 -5.38 -16.25 4.87
CA ASN A 194 -6.50 -17.16 5.10
C ASN A 194 -7.83 -16.53 4.65
N ILE A 195 -8.79 -17.38 4.29
CA ILE A 195 -10.21 -17.05 4.19
C ILE A 195 -10.94 -17.79 5.32
N ILE A 196 -11.56 -17.01 6.20
CA ILE A 196 -12.51 -17.48 7.22
C ILE A 196 -13.87 -17.58 6.54
N ASP A 197 -14.57 -18.69 6.72
CA ASP A 197 -15.76 -19.05 5.93
C ASP A 197 -16.82 -19.68 6.83
N CYS A 198 -18.05 -19.13 6.87
CA CYS A 198 -19.18 -19.69 7.64
C CYS A 198 -20.17 -20.52 6.81
N GLY A 199 -19.77 -20.95 5.61
CA GLY A 199 -20.46 -21.93 4.78
C GLY A 199 -21.82 -21.45 4.27
N SER A 200 -22.90 -22.05 4.78
CA SER A 200 -24.27 -21.63 4.41
C SER A 200 -24.68 -20.30 5.04
N HIS A 201 -24.10 -19.91 6.18
CA HIS A 201 -24.57 -18.82 7.04
C HIS A 201 -23.85 -17.49 6.80
N LEU A 202 -24.56 -16.39 7.04
CA LEU A 202 -23.94 -15.08 7.21
C LEU A 202 -23.16 -15.07 8.53
N LEU A 203 -22.05 -14.33 8.60
CA LEU A 203 -21.22 -14.24 9.80
C LEU A 203 -22.01 -13.73 11.02
N THR A 204 -22.95 -12.83 10.76
CA THR A 204 -23.89 -12.23 11.72
C THR A 204 -24.98 -13.19 12.21
N ASP A 205 -25.23 -14.31 11.53
CA ASP A 205 -26.26 -15.28 11.93
C ASP A 205 -25.92 -15.95 13.28
N THR A 206 -26.97 -16.41 13.96
CA THR A 206 -26.85 -17.38 15.07
C THR A 206 -26.45 -18.77 14.58
N GLY A 207 -26.71 -19.11 13.30
CA GLY A 207 -26.26 -20.34 12.66
C GLY A 207 -24.76 -20.36 12.36
N CYS A 208 -24.10 -19.20 12.27
CA CYS A 208 -22.65 -19.12 12.18
C CYS A 208 -22.00 -19.36 13.56
N THR A 209 -21.76 -20.65 13.85
CA THR A 209 -21.13 -21.18 15.07
C THR A 209 -19.72 -21.71 14.80
N PRO A 210 -18.87 -21.94 15.82
CA PRO A 210 -17.51 -22.48 15.65
C PRO A 210 -17.42 -23.78 14.86
N ASP A 211 -18.44 -24.64 14.92
CA ASP A 211 -18.50 -25.90 14.16
C ASP A 211 -18.81 -25.68 12.67
N GLN A 212 -19.41 -24.54 12.30
CA GLN A 212 -19.67 -24.15 10.91
C GLN A 212 -18.56 -23.27 10.34
N THR A 213 -17.90 -22.45 11.17
CA THR A 213 -16.76 -21.63 10.74
C THR A 213 -15.56 -22.51 10.39
N HIS A 214 -15.00 -22.28 9.20
CA HIS A 214 -13.75 -22.87 8.72
C HIS A 214 -12.70 -21.78 8.47
N ILE A 215 -11.42 -22.15 8.44
CA ILE A 215 -10.31 -21.27 8.07
C ILE A 215 -9.45 -21.97 7.02
N TYR A 216 -9.55 -21.52 5.78
CA TYR A 216 -8.85 -22.08 4.62
C TYR A 216 -7.66 -21.19 4.26
N PRO A 217 -6.41 -21.72 4.22
CA PRO A 217 -5.26 -20.92 3.81
C PRO A 217 -5.33 -20.56 2.31
N ILE A 218 -4.75 -19.43 1.93
CA ILE A 218 -4.52 -19.04 0.54
C ILE A 218 -3.11 -19.49 0.12
N ARG A 219 -2.98 -20.02 -1.09
CA ARG A 219 -1.72 -20.49 -1.66
C ARG A 219 -1.53 -20.03 -3.11
N PHE A 220 -0.30 -19.71 -3.46
CA PHE A 220 0.13 -19.31 -4.80
C PHE A 220 1.27 -20.23 -5.26
N ASN A 221 1.19 -20.82 -6.46
CA ASN A 221 2.27 -21.68 -6.98
C ASN A 221 3.53 -20.86 -7.26
N ASN A 222 4.69 -21.30 -6.78
CA ASN A 222 6.00 -20.69 -7.09
C ASN A 222 6.99 -21.67 -7.74
N THR A 223 6.51 -22.85 -8.13
CA THR A 223 7.25 -23.96 -8.72
C THR A 223 6.45 -24.52 -9.90
N ALA A 224 7.13 -24.91 -10.99
CA ALA A 224 6.47 -25.34 -12.22
C ALA A 224 5.69 -26.67 -12.09
N ASP A 225 6.01 -27.47 -11.07
CA ASP A 225 5.29 -28.71 -10.72
C ASP A 225 4.22 -28.49 -9.63
N GLY A 226 4.03 -27.25 -9.17
CA GLY A 226 3.13 -26.90 -8.07
C GLY A 226 3.53 -27.49 -6.71
N SER A 227 4.75 -28.01 -6.55
CA SER A 227 5.23 -28.60 -5.30
C SER A 227 5.47 -27.56 -4.18
N GLY A 228 5.63 -28.04 -2.94
CA GLY A 228 6.02 -27.20 -1.81
C GLY A 228 4.96 -26.19 -1.36
N LYS A 229 5.38 -25.28 -0.47
CA LYS A 229 4.49 -24.36 0.27
C LYS A 229 3.83 -23.28 -0.58
N GLY A 230 4.29 -23.05 -1.81
CA GLY A 230 3.91 -21.88 -2.59
C GLY A 230 4.76 -20.65 -2.28
N GLY A 231 4.45 -19.53 -2.94
CA GLY A 231 5.11 -18.24 -2.77
C GLY A 231 4.74 -17.52 -1.46
N LEU A 232 5.52 -16.49 -1.11
CA LEU A 232 5.19 -15.60 -0.01
C LEU A 232 4.19 -14.54 -0.49
N ILE A 233 3.05 -14.43 0.20
CA ILE A 233 1.97 -13.50 -0.13
C ILE A 233 1.87 -12.47 1.02
N ARG A 234 1.84 -11.18 0.69
CA ARG A 234 1.59 -10.04 1.61
C ARG A 234 0.75 -8.97 0.93
N GLU A 235 0.35 -7.93 1.68
CA GLU A 235 -0.47 -6.81 1.18
C GLU A 235 -1.75 -7.23 0.43
N LEU A 236 -2.42 -8.29 0.90
CA LEU A 236 -3.58 -8.85 0.22
C LEU A 236 -4.75 -7.85 0.23
N ARG A 237 -5.44 -7.71 -0.91
CA ARG A 237 -6.66 -6.92 -1.07
C ARG A 237 -7.70 -7.72 -1.87
N ILE A 238 -8.91 -7.85 -1.34
CA ILE A 238 -10.03 -8.43 -2.10
C ILE A 238 -10.41 -7.44 -3.21
N HIS A 239 -10.63 -7.93 -4.42
CA HIS A 239 -11.27 -7.18 -5.49
C HIS A 239 -12.81 -7.28 -5.35
N PRO A 240 -13.59 -6.20 -5.52
CA PRO A 240 -15.00 -6.15 -5.09
C PRO A 240 -15.99 -6.98 -5.92
N ASP A 241 -15.52 -7.93 -6.74
CA ASP A 241 -16.34 -8.99 -7.36
C ASP A 241 -16.37 -10.30 -6.55
N ASP A 242 -15.72 -10.36 -5.38
CA ASP A 242 -15.57 -11.54 -4.50
C ASP A 242 -14.83 -12.75 -5.10
N VAL A 243 -14.27 -12.61 -6.32
CA VAL A 243 -13.57 -13.65 -7.08
C VAL A 243 -12.08 -13.39 -7.14
N HIS A 244 -11.67 -12.13 -7.29
CA HIS A 244 -10.27 -11.77 -7.54
C HIS A 244 -9.52 -11.26 -6.30
N LEU A 245 -8.19 -11.39 -6.33
CA LEU A 245 -7.28 -10.96 -5.27
C LEU A 245 -6.10 -10.19 -5.85
N GLY A 246 -5.89 -8.97 -5.35
CA GLY A 246 -4.63 -8.24 -5.48
C GLY A 246 -3.69 -8.60 -4.34
N PHE A 247 -2.40 -8.82 -4.61
CA PHE A 247 -1.40 -9.13 -3.59
C PHE A 247 0.02 -8.72 -3.98
N ASN A 248 0.91 -8.60 -3.00
CA ASN A 248 2.35 -8.48 -3.23
C ASN A 248 3.07 -9.79 -2.90
N SER A 249 4.16 -10.06 -3.62
CA SER A 249 5.14 -11.10 -3.27
C SER A 249 6.54 -10.49 -3.20
N VAL A 250 7.25 -10.82 -2.12
CA VAL A 250 8.61 -10.34 -1.82
C VAL A 250 9.62 -11.09 -2.68
N ASN A 251 10.57 -10.36 -3.25
CA ASN A 251 11.74 -10.91 -3.92
C ASN A 251 13.04 -10.34 -3.34
N ILE A 252 14.11 -11.14 -3.38
CA ILE A 252 15.46 -10.68 -3.10
C ILE A 252 16.25 -10.85 -4.40
N ALA A 253 16.65 -9.74 -5.01
CA ALA A 253 17.36 -9.70 -6.29
C ALA A 253 18.52 -8.70 -6.20
N ASN A 254 19.67 -9.05 -6.76
CA ASN A 254 20.86 -8.18 -6.86
C ASN A 254 21.29 -7.54 -5.51
N GLY A 255 21.16 -8.29 -4.41
CA GLY A 255 21.45 -7.83 -3.04
C GLY A 255 20.39 -6.93 -2.41
N THR A 256 19.29 -6.65 -3.10
CA THR A 256 18.21 -5.76 -2.65
C THR A 256 17.00 -6.54 -2.15
N TYR A 257 16.31 -5.99 -1.15
CA TYR A 257 14.92 -6.34 -0.86
C TYR A 257 13.99 -5.60 -1.82
N GLY A 258 13.07 -6.32 -2.45
CA GLY A 258 12.05 -5.76 -3.33
C GLY A 258 10.75 -6.57 -3.30
N GLN A 259 9.79 -6.14 -4.10
CA GLN A 259 8.56 -6.88 -4.33
C GLN A 259 7.95 -6.49 -5.67
N TYR A 260 7.00 -7.32 -6.11
CA TYR A 260 6.09 -7.04 -7.20
C TYR A 260 4.65 -7.21 -6.74
N ALA A 261 3.74 -6.46 -7.34
CA ALA A 261 2.31 -6.66 -7.20
C ALA A 261 1.80 -7.66 -8.25
N TYR A 262 0.74 -8.37 -7.89
CA TYR A 262 0.13 -9.45 -8.64
C TYR A 262 -1.40 -9.37 -8.51
N PHE A 263 -2.09 -9.92 -9.49
CA PHE A 263 -3.54 -10.05 -9.55
C PHE A 263 -3.89 -11.47 -10.01
N GLY A 264 -4.92 -12.10 -9.45
CA GLY A 264 -5.37 -13.43 -9.89
C GLY A 264 -6.66 -13.89 -9.22
N ALA A 265 -7.22 -15.00 -9.70
CA ALA A 265 -8.51 -15.52 -9.26
C ALA A 265 -8.39 -16.49 -8.07
N LEU A 266 -9.36 -16.48 -7.16
CA LEU A 266 -9.44 -17.35 -5.99
C LEU A 266 -10.19 -18.66 -6.31
N ALA A 267 -9.45 -19.74 -6.57
CA ALA A 267 -10.02 -21.07 -6.79
C ALA A 267 -10.06 -21.90 -5.49
N PHE A 268 -11.25 -22.22 -4.98
CA PHE A 268 -11.37 -23.12 -3.83
C PHE A 268 -11.04 -24.57 -4.21
N ASN A 269 -10.07 -25.15 -3.50
CA ASN A 269 -9.56 -26.50 -3.71
C ASN A 269 -9.85 -27.36 -2.47
N PRO A 270 -10.94 -28.16 -2.48
CA PRO A 270 -11.34 -28.96 -1.32
C PRO A 270 -10.49 -30.23 -1.10
N ALA A 271 -9.68 -30.64 -2.08
CA ALA A 271 -8.89 -31.87 -2.02
C ALA A 271 -7.59 -31.76 -2.86
N PRO A 272 -6.67 -30.85 -2.52
CA PRO A 272 -5.44 -30.65 -3.28
C PRO A 272 -4.57 -31.91 -3.29
N THR A 273 -4.15 -32.33 -4.48
CA THR A 273 -3.25 -33.48 -4.70
C THR A 273 -1.77 -33.09 -4.78
N THR A 274 -1.48 -31.78 -4.90
CA THR A 274 -0.12 -31.22 -5.03
C THR A 274 0.06 -30.00 -4.13
N GLY A 275 1.32 -29.65 -3.86
CA GLY A 275 1.68 -28.55 -2.96
C GLY A 275 1.51 -28.88 -1.48
N VAL A 276 1.78 -27.90 -0.62
CA VAL A 276 1.58 -27.95 0.83
C VAL A 276 0.85 -26.66 1.23
N PRO A 277 -0.24 -26.73 2.03
CA PRO A 277 -0.80 -27.92 2.67
C PRO A 277 -1.67 -28.78 1.74
N LEU A 278 -1.80 -30.07 2.06
CA LEU A 278 -2.72 -31.01 1.38
C LEU A 278 -4.12 -31.06 2.05
N SER A 279 -4.52 -29.98 2.72
CA SER A 279 -5.86 -29.78 3.29
C SER A 279 -6.66 -28.80 2.43
N PRO A 280 -8.00 -28.70 2.58
CA PRO A 280 -8.81 -27.71 1.87
C PRO A 280 -8.21 -26.30 1.97
N ARG A 281 -8.11 -25.61 0.84
CA ARG A 281 -7.42 -24.31 0.70
C ARG A 281 -7.98 -23.53 -0.49
N TYR A 282 -7.62 -22.26 -0.61
CA TYR A 282 -7.77 -21.53 -1.87
C TYR A 282 -6.41 -21.52 -2.60
N ASP A 283 -6.37 -21.96 -3.86
CA ASP A 283 -5.23 -21.76 -4.75
C ASP A 283 -5.50 -20.52 -5.63
N LEU A 284 -4.47 -19.69 -5.85
CA LEU A 284 -4.53 -18.54 -6.77
C LEU A 284 -4.19 -18.98 -8.20
N THR A 285 -5.09 -18.72 -9.13
CA THR A 285 -4.96 -19.08 -10.56
C THR A 285 -4.88 -17.84 -11.46
N ASP A 286 -4.52 -18.06 -12.73
CA ASP A 286 -4.57 -17.07 -13.81
C ASP A 286 -3.77 -15.77 -13.52
N VAL A 287 -2.72 -15.93 -12.70
CA VAL A 287 -2.03 -14.82 -12.06
C VAL A 287 -1.28 -13.96 -13.07
N SER A 288 -1.60 -12.66 -13.07
CA SER A 288 -0.87 -11.61 -13.78
C SER A 288 0.05 -10.87 -12.81
N ARG A 289 1.33 -10.69 -13.16
CA ARG A 289 2.24 -9.76 -12.48
C ARG A 289 1.99 -8.35 -13.02
N LEU A 290 1.76 -7.38 -12.13
CA LEU A 290 1.43 -6.00 -12.47
C LEU A 290 2.69 -5.17 -12.82
N PHE A 291 3.53 -5.73 -13.68
CA PHE A 291 4.79 -5.14 -14.14
C PHE A 291 5.28 -5.84 -15.41
N ASP A 292 5.74 -5.07 -16.39
CA ASP A 292 6.51 -5.55 -17.54
C ASP A 292 7.88 -4.82 -17.58
N PRO A 293 9.02 -5.53 -17.58
CA PRO A 293 10.35 -4.93 -17.69
C PRO A 293 10.68 -4.41 -19.11
N THR A 294 9.80 -4.63 -20.10
CA THR A 294 9.97 -4.17 -21.49
C THR A 294 9.11 -2.96 -21.83
N ASP A 295 8.16 -2.58 -20.98
CA ASP A 295 7.35 -1.35 -21.10
C ASP A 295 8.12 -0.11 -20.61
N VAL A 296 7.57 1.08 -20.83
CA VAL A 296 8.18 2.37 -20.48
C VAL A 296 8.34 2.50 -18.96
N GLN A 297 9.58 2.59 -18.49
CA GLN A 297 9.91 2.76 -17.08
C GLN A 297 9.80 4.24 -16.63
N PRO A 298 9.61 4.53 -15.33
CA PRO A 298 9.44 5.90 -14.83
C PRO A 298 10.61 6.84 -15.15
N VAL A 299 11.84 6.34 -15.14
CA VAL A 299 13.02 7.07 -15.62
C VAL A 299 13.77 6.21 -16.62
N SER A 300 14.04 6.76 -17.80
CA SER A 300 14.71 6.06 -18.90
C SER A 300 15.62 7.01 -19.68
N VAL A 301 16.52 6.48 -20.52
CA VAL A 301 17.29 7.26 -21.49
C VAL A 301 16.42 7.50 -22.73
N SER A 302 16.43 8.71 -23.29
CA SER A 302 15.65 9.01 -24.51
C SER A 302 16.16 8.18 -25.70
N PRO A 303 15.29 7.46 -26.43
CA PRO A 303 15.69 6.70 -27.63
C PRO A 303 16.22 7.59 -28.76
N ASP A 304 15.70 8.82 -28.87
CA ASP A 304 16.09 9.78 -29.91
C ASP A 304 17.30 10.66 -29.50
N HIS A 305 17.50 10.83 -28.18
CA HIS A 305 18.55 11.67 -27.59
C HIS A 305 19.28 10.89 -26.48
N PRO A 306 20.27 10.03 -26.81
CA PRO A 306 20.87 9.09 -25.86
C PRO A 306 21.71 9.75 -24.74
N ASP A 307 21.91 11.06 -24.82
CA ASP A 307 22.47 11.94 -23.78
C ASP A 307 21.40 12.65 -22.93
N GLU A 308 20.11 12.32 -23.10
CA GLU A 308 19.00 12.82 -22.29
C GLU A 308 18.31 11.72 -21.46
N LEU A 309 17.76 12.12 -20.30
CA LEU A 309 16.83 11.31 -19.52
C LEU A 309 15.39 11.78 -19.73
N VAL A 310 14.47 10.81 -19.80
CA VAL A 310 13.02 11.03 -19.80
C VAL A 310 12.47 10.57 -18.46
N TYR A 311 11.80 11.48 -17.76
CA TYR A 311 10.94 11.16 -16.61
C TYR A 311 9.47 11.06 -17.08
N ASN A 312 8.87 9.88 -16.98
CA ASN A 312 7.51 9.58 -17.39
C ASN A 312 6.59 9.31 -16.17
N PRO A 313 5.75 10.28 -15.73
CA PRO A 313 4.77 10.06 -14.66
C PRO A 313 3.58 9.17 -15.06
N ALA A 314 3.49 8.74 -16.33
CA ALA A 314 2.49 7.80 -16.83
C ALA A 314 3.07 6.37 -17.05
N ALA A 315 4.27 6.08 -16.54
CA ALA A 315 4.86 4.75 -16.55
C ALA A 315 4.22 3.83 -15.48
N LEU A 316 3.90 2.59 -15.85
CA LEU A 316 3.30 1.60 -14.95
C LEU A 316 4.33 1.06 -13.94
N SER A 317 4.26 1.58 -12.71
CA SER A 317 5.15 1.20 -11.62
C SER A 317 4.38 0.81 -10.36
N VAL A 318 3.68 -0.33 -10.42
CA VAL A 318 2.92 -0.87 -9.28
C VAL A 318 3.88 -1.44 -8.23
N GLY A 319 4.09 -0.68 -7.16
CA GLY A 319 4.98 -1.03 -6.04
C GLY A 319 4.26 -1.91 -5.01
N GLU A 320 3.68 -1.28 -3.98
CA GLU A 320 2.78 -1.95 -3.03
C GLU A 320 1.31 -1.72 -3.42
N LEU A 321 0.54 -2.79 -3.56
CA LEU A 321 -0.88 -2.75 -3.89
C LEU A 321 -1.68 -2.38 -2.63
N ARG A 322 -2.61 -1.42 -2.76
CA ARG A 322 -3.36 -0.82 -1.64
C ARG A 322 -4.87 -0.98 -1.70
N GLY A 323 -5.43 -1.21 -2.89
CA GLY A 323 -6.84 -1.56 -3.03
C GLY A 323 -7.28 -1.57 -4.48
N PHE A 324 -8.58 -1.44 -4.68
CA PHE A 324 -9.20 -1.25 -5.99
C PHE A 324 -10.17 -0.05 -5.94
N SER A 325 -10.62 0.41 -7.09
CA SER A 325 -11.80 1.27 -7.17
C SER A 325 -13.05 0.51 -6.66
N GLY A 326 -14.06 1.24 -6.18
CA GLY A 326 -15.32 0.66 -5.71
C GLY A 326 -16.09 -0.12 -6.79
N ASP A 327 -15.80 0.14 -8.07
CA ASP A 327 -16.31 -0.59 -9.22
C ASP A 327 -15.32 -1.61 -9.82
N GLY A 328 -14.22 -1.90 -9.12
CA GLY A 328 -13.17 -2.88 -9.46
C GLY A 328 -12.19 -2.50 -10.58
N LYS A 329 -12.54 -1.54 -11.45
CA LYS A 329 -11.81 -1.29 -12.70
C LYS A 329 -10.39 -0.76 -12.55
N GLU A 330 -10.06 -0.08 -11.45
CA GLU A 330 -8.70 0.43 -11.20
C GLU A 330 -8.05 -0.30 -10.03
N VAL A 331 -6.77 -0.65 -10.14
CA VAL A 331 -5.93 -1.04 -9.00
C VAL A 331 -5.27 0.20 -8.41
N ALA A 332 -5.33 0.36 -7.10
CA ALA A 332 -4.67 1.44 -6.36
C ALA A 332 -3.37 0.95 -5.70
N TYR A 333 -2.32 1.76 -5.75
CA TYR A 333 -0.97 1.36 -5.34
C TYR A 333 -0.05 2.52 -4.93
N ILE A 334 0.97 2.23 -4.14
CA ILE A 334 2.14 3.09 -3.93
C ILE A 334 3.03 2.99 -5.17
N GLY A 335 3.23 4.12 -5.85
CA GLY A 335 3.93 4.18 -7.14
C GLY A 335 5.40 4.56 -7.05
N TYR A 336 6.00 4.85 -8.21
CA TYR A 336 7.23 5.64 -8.25
C TYR A 336 6.87 7.09 -7.86
N PRO A 337 7.67 7.79 -7.02
CA PRO A 337 7.37 9.16 -6.60
C PRO A 337 7.08 10.09 -7.78
N ALA A 338 6.07 10.95 -7.68
CA ALA A 338 5.80 11.92 -8.75
C ALA A 338 6.69 13.18 -8.65
N GLU A 339 7.13 13.49 -7.44
CA GLU A 339 8.12 14.50 -7.05
C GLU A 339 9.08 13.85 -6.05
N SER A 340 10.33 14.33 -5.96
CA SER A 340 11.37 13.62 -5.21
C SER A 340 11.03 13.44 -3.72
N SER A 341 11.36 12.26 -3.20
CA SER A 341 11.14 11.81 -1.83
C SER A 341 9.67 11.65 -1.39
N ASN A 342 8.68 11.95 -2.25
CA ASN A 342 7.27 11.81 -1.91
C ASN A 342 6.78 10.36 -2.03
N ILE A 343 5.91 9.91 -1.12
CA ILE A 343 5.29 8.58 -1.24
C ILE A 343 3.82 8.75 -1.63
N ASP A 344 3.62 8.89 -2.95
CA ASP A 344 2.33 9.11 -3.61
C ASP A 344 1.55 7.80 -3.83
N VAL A 345 0.23 7.89 -3.70
CA VAL A 345 -0.70 6.83 -4.15
C VAL A 345 -1.20 7.16 -5.56
N PHE A 346 -1.29 6.13 -6.40
CA PHE A 346 -1.83 6.17 -7.76
C PHE A 346 -2.94 5.13 -7.93
N ALA A 347 -3.71 5.27 -9.00
CA ALA A 347 -4.60 4.24 -9.52
C ALA A 347 -4.30 3.99 -11.01
N ALA A 348 -4.40 2.73 -11.45
CA ALA A 348 -4.28 2.35 -12.86
C ALA A 348 -5.44 1.45 -13.28
N ASP A 349 -6.05 1.75 -14.42
CA ASP A 349 -7.14 0.95 -15.00
C ASP A 349 -6.64 -0.45 -15.43
N LEU A 350 -7.27 -1.50 -14.92
CA LEU A 350 -6.88 -2.91 -15.10
C LEU A 350 -6.98 -3.40 -16.55
N THR A 351 -7.72 -2.70 -17.42
CA THR A 351 -7.86 -3.10 -18.84
C THR A 351 -6.88 -2.34 -19.75
N THR A 352 -6.63 -1.06 -19.44
CA THR A 352 -5.97 -0.11 -20.36
C THR A 352 -4.64 0.44 -19.86
N GLY A 353 -4.28 0.21 -18.59
CA GLY A 353 -3.03 0.70 -17.98
C GLY A 353 -3.02 2.21 -17.72
N LYS A 354 -4.16 2.91 -17.94
CA LYS A 354 -4.22 4.35 -17.77
C LYS A 354 -4.10 4.75 -16.30
N ILE A 355 -3.08 5.54 -15.97
CA ILE A 355 -2.74 5.98 -14.62
C ILE A 355 -3.42 7.31 -14.25
N ARG A 356 -3.75 7.49 -12.97
CA ARG A 356 -3.98 8.79 -12.30
C ARG A 356 -3.32 8.82 -10.92
N ARG A 357 -2.70 9.96 -10.55
CA ARG A 357 -2.21 10.25 -9.18
C ARG A 357 -3.42 10.55 -8.28
N LEU A 358 -3.46 9.98 -7.07
CA LEU A 358 -4.56 10.17 -6.09
C LEU A 358 -4.21 11.22 -5.04
N THR A 359 -2.98 11.20 -4.52
CA THR A 359 -2.47 12.18 -3.56
C THR A 359 -1.30 12.97 -4.12
N SER A 360 -1.22 14.26 -3.77
CA SER A 360 -0.08 15.12 -4.17
C SER A 360 0.32 16.18 -3.12
N ASN A 361 -0.24 16.12 -1.91
CA ASN A 361 0.38 16.73 -0.74
C ASN A 361 1.80 16.16 -0.53
N PRO A 362 2.77 16.92 0.01
CA PRO A 362 4.06 16.35 0.31
C PRO A 362 3.98 15.36 1.50
N GLU A 363 5.03 14.57 1.71
CA GLU A 363 5.16 13.46 2.67
C GLU A 363 4.67 12.08 2.18
N TYR A 364 3.86 11.38 2.98
CA TYR A 364 3.60 9.95 2.86
C TYR A 364 2.10 9.65 3.04
N THR A 365 1.48 9.17 1.97
CA THR A 365 0.16 8.53 2.02
C THR A 365 0.32 7.01 2.06
N ASP A 366 -0.09 6.32 3.14
CA ASP A 366 -0.22 4.85 3.17
C ASP A 366 -1.05 4.30 4.35
N PRO A 367 -2.09 3.48 4.13
CA PRO A 367 -2.73 3.10 2.86
C PRO A 367 -3.99 3.94 2.59
N ILE A 368 -4.83 3.49 1.66
CA ILE A 368 -6.07 4.16 1.27
C ILE A 368 -7.24 3.18 1.15
N ASP A 369 -8.45 3.71 0.99
CA ASP A 369 -9.63 2.98 0.54
C ASP A 369 -10.51 3.92 -0.33
N ILE A 370 -10.96 3.43 -1.49
CA ILE A 370 -11.76 4.22 -2.45
C ILE A 370 -13.24 4.02 -2.15
N SER A 371 -14.04 5.09 -2.20
CA SER A 371 -15.47 4.99 -1.89
C SER A 371 -16.21 4.11 -2.91
N PRO A 372 -17.30 3.42 -2.50
CA PRO A 372 -18.07 2.55 -3.40
C PRO A 372 -18.58 3.22 -4.69
N ASP A 373 -18.72 4.55 -4.71
CA ASP A 373 -19.13 5.35 -5.87
C ASP A 373 -17.97 5.98 -6.68
N ASN A 374 -16.71 5.67 -6.34
CA ASN A 374 -15.48 6.23 -6.92
C ASN A 374 -15.34 7.77 -6.84
N ASN A 375 -16.13 8.46 -6.02
CA ASN A 375 -16.04 9.92 -5.89
C ASN A 375 -15.04 10.39 -4.83
N TRP A 376 -14.59 9.51 -3.94
CA TRP A 376 -13.73 9.83 -2.81
C TRP A 376 -12.67 8.76 -2.55
N THR A 377 -11.59 9.18 -1.90
CA THR A 377 -10.57 8.34 -1.29
C THR A 377 -10.50 8.71 0.19
N VAL A 378 -10.52 7.74 1.09
CA VAL A 378 -9.96 7.94 2.43
C VAL A 378 -8.50 7.52 2.40
N ALA A 379 -7.64 8.34 2.97
CA ALA A 379 -6.21 8.18 2.95
C ALA A 379 -5.65 8.31 4.36
N GLU A 380 -4.88 7.32 4.82
CA GLU A 380 -4.02 7.47 5.99
C GLU A 380 -2.76 8.20 5.52
N ASP A 381 -2.60 9.44 5.98
CA ASP A 381 -1.65 10.37 5.42
C ASP A 381 -0.97 11.17 6.55
N THR A 382 0.33 11.43 6.42
CA THR A 382 1.11 12.09 7.48
C THR A 382 1.04 13.60 7.45
N ARG A 383 0.43 14.18 6.40
CA ARG A 383 0.35 15.63 6.18
C ARG A 383 -0.01 16.42 7.44
N GLY A 384 0.83 17.41 7.77
CA GLY A 384 0.68 18.22 8.98
C GLY A 384 1.20 17.57 10.27
N THR A 385 2.01 16.50 10.19
CA THR A 385 2.80 15.97 11.32
C THR A 385 4.31 16.18 11.17
N ASP A 386 4.72 16.80 10.06
CA ASP A 386 6.10 17.08 9.64
C ASP A 386 7.00 15.84 9.67
N ARG A 387 6.43 14.66 9.36
CA ARG A 387 7.15 13.38 9.36
C ARG A 387 8.29 13.35 8.35
N GLN A 388 8.07 13.92 7.17
CA GLN A 388 8.94 13.85 5.99
C GLN A 388 9.09 15.19 5.24
N MET A 389 8.48 16.29 5.71
CA MET A 389 8.67 17.63 5.11
C MET A 389 10.15 18.04 4.94
N PHE A 390 11.05 17.56 5.80
CA PHE A 390 12.50 17.81 5.70
C PHE A 390 13.14 17.16 4.44
N LEU A 391 12.52 16.12 3.88
CA LEU A 391 12.93 15.42 2.64
C LEU A 391 12.11 15.88 1.42
N ALA A 392 10.78 15.87 1.55
CA ALA A 392 9.83 15.95 0.44
C ALA A 392 9.06 17.28 0.34
N GLY A 393 9.29 18.23 1.27
CA GLY A 393 8.52 19.47 1.32
C GLY A 393 8.75 20.41 0.13
N MET A 394 9.97 20.45 -0.42
CA MET A 394 10.31 21.29 -1.58
C MET A 394 9.69 20.71 -2.86
N ARG A 395 8.82 21.50 -3.49
CA ARG A 395 7.99 21.07 -4.64
C ARG A 395 8.73 21.13 -5.98
N GLY A 396 8.26 20.32 -6.93
CA GLY A 396 8.77 20.33 -8.30
C GLY A 396 10.16 19.70 -8.52
N ILE A 397 10.80 19.16 -7.47
CA ILE A 397 12.04 18.39 -7.63
C ILE A 397 11.70 17.12 -8.42
N PRO A 398 12.32 16.88 -9.60
CA PRO A 398 12.06 15.67 -10.36
C PRO A 398 12.61 14.44 -9.60
N PRO A 399 11.90 13.30 -9.58
CA PRO A 399 12.21 12.13 -8.76
C PRO A 399 13.37 11.29 -9.31
N ILE A 400 14.57 11.90 -9.40
CA ILE A 400 15.76 11.30 -10.01
C ILE A 400 16.69 10.66 -8.98
N THR A 401 16.79 11.23 -7.77
CA THR A 401 17.46 10.58 -6.63
C THR A 401 16.70 9.35 -6.13
N ASP A 402 15.39 9.28 -6.40
CA ASP A 402 14.46 8.22 -6.02
C ASP A 402 14.72 6.87 -6.69
N LEU A 403 15.57 6.84 -7.72
CA LEU A 403 16.25 5.63 -8.20
C LEU A 403 16.99 4.87 -7.06
N ILE A 404 17.41 5.57 -6.00
CA ILE A 404 18.10 4.97 -4.85
C ILE A 404 17.56 5.41 -3.46
N THR A 405 16.79 6.50 -3.34
CA THR A 405 16.34 7.01 -2.02
C THR A 405 15.06 6.40 -1.47
N THR A 406 14.16 5.86 -2.30
CA THR A 406 12.77 5.54 -1.88
C THR A 406 12.66 4.57 -0.70
N SER A 407 13.59 3.60 -0.58
CA SER A 407 13.63 2.70 0.59
C SER A 407 13.97 3.42 1.91
N ALA A 408 14.81 4.46 1.84
CA ALA A 408 15.21 5.25 3.00
C ALA A 408 14.12 6.27 3.38
N THR A 409 13.54 6.98 2.40
CA THR A 409 12.51 8.00 2.62
C THR A 409 11.27 7.40 3.28
N SER A 410 10.66 6.37 2.65
CA SER A 410 9.50 5.64 3.19
C SER A 410 9.71 5.05 4.60
N SER A 411 10.95 4.72 4.96
CA SER A 411 11.28 4.16 6.29
C SER A 411 11.40 5.22 7.40
N THR A 412 11.47 6.51 7.09
CA THR A 412 11.78 7.54 8.10
C THR A 412 10.69 7.74 9.17
N ARG A 413 11.14 7.97 10.41
CA ARG A 413 10.37 8.41 11.59
C ARG A 413 9.17 7.52 11.91
N ASN A 414 9.40 6.46 12.69
CA ASN A 414 8.39 5.49 13.14
C ASN A 414 8.61 5.15 14.62
N ASN A 415 7.75 5.66 15.51
CA ASN A 415 7.77 5.30 16.93
C ASN A 415 7.12 3.92 17.16
N GLY A 416 7.75 2.87 16.61
CA GLY A 416 7.24 1.51 16.61
C GLY A 416 5.98 1.42 15.77
N GLN A 417 4.83 1.18 16.41
CA GLN A 417 3.52 1.26 15.73
C GLN A 417 3.08 2.72 15.44
N ARG A 418 3.72 3.68 16.12
CA ARG A 418 3.76 5.14 15.90
C ARG A 418 4.09 5.65 14.48
N ARG A 419 3.27 5.41 13.45
CA ARG A 419 3.56 5.79 12.04
C ARG A 419 3.15 7.21 11.60
N PHE A 420 2.69 8.04 12.52
CA PHE A 420 2.29 9.44 12.29
C PHE A 420 1.11 9.72 11.33
N PHE A 421 0.47 8.71 10.74
CA PHE A 421 -0.72 8.91 9.90
C PHE A 421 -1.92 9.52 10.66
N GLN A 422 -2.78 10.19 9.91
CA GLN A 422 -4.11 10.66 10.29
C GLN A 422 -5.06 10.44 9.08
N PRO A 423 -6.37 10.19 9.30
CA PRO A 423 -7.30 9.91 8.21
C PRO A 423 -7.74 11.20 7.51
N TYR A 424 -7.55 11.27 6.19
CA TYR A 424 -7.97 12.36 5.32
C TYR A 424 -8.99 11.90 4.27
N LEU A 425 -10.04 12.69 4.07
CA LEU A 425 -11.02 12.55 3.00
C LEU A 425 -10.59 13.43 1.81
N ILE A 426 -10.34 12.81 0.66
CA ILE A 426 -9.88 13.46 -0.58
C ILE A 426 -10.84 13.08 -1.71
N ASP A 427 -11.27 14.02 -2.54
CA ASP A 427 -12.15 13.70 -3.69
C ASP A 427 -11.38 13.00 -4.82
N ARG A 428 -12.10 12.40 -5.78
CA ARG A 428 -11.53 11.61 -6.89
C ARG A 428 -10.57 12.37 -7.81
N TYR A 429 -10.49 13.70 -7.69
CA TYR A 429 -9.62 14.55 -8.48
C TYR A 429 -8.31 14.91 -7.76
N GLY A 430 -8.16 14.47 -6.50
CA GLY A 430 -6.94 14.63 -5.71
C GLY A 430 -6.71 16.04 -5.18
N ASP A 431 -5.61 16.15 -4.43
CA ASP A 431 -5.08 17.43 -3.92
C ASP A 431 -4.81 18.40 -5.10
N ARG A 432 -5.33 19.63 -5.02
CA ARG A 432 -5.23 20.63 -6.11
C ARG A 432 -5.36 22.07 -5.61
N GLY A 433 -4.39 22.92 -5.97
CA GLY A 433 -4.32 24.30 -5.49
C GLY A 433 -4.30 24.33 -3.95
N SER A 434 -5.23 25.07 -3.34
CA SER A 434 -5.38 25.12 -1.88
C SER A 434 -6.15 23.94 -1.27
N TYR A 435 -6.69 23.01 -2.06
CA TYR A 435 -7.36 21.81 -1.54
C TYR A 435 -6.37 20.68 -1.29
N GLN A 436 -6.32 20.23 -0.03
CA GLN A 436 -5.38 19.23 0.48
C GLN A 436 -6.13 18.16 1.30
N GLY A 437 -7.35 17.82 0.86
CA GLY A 437 -8.29 16.97 1.59
C GLY A 437 -8.92 17.63 2.83
N GLN A 438 -9.65 16.82 3.60
CA GLN A 438 -10.22 17.16 4.92
C GLN A 438 -9.79 16.10 5.94
N ARG A 439 -9.14 16.49 7.05
CA ARG A 439 -8.86 15.56 8.16
C ARG A 439 -10.18 15.12 8.80
N ILE A 440 -10.42 13.81 8.80
CA ILE A 440 -11.67 13.19 9.26
C ILE A 440 -11.82 13.33 10.78
N ASN A 441 -10.74 13.09 11.53
CA ASN A 441 -10.70 13.19 12.98
C ASN A 441 -10.23 14.56 13.49
N ALA A 442 -10.63 15.65 12.84
CA ALA A 442 -10.23 17.00 13.22
C ALA A 442 -10.95 17.56 14.47
N ALA A 443 -12.09 16.99 14.86
CA ALA A 443 -12.94 17.49 15.94
C ALA A 443 -12.42 17.13 17.35
N GLY A 444 -12.56 18.05 18.29
CA GLY A 444 -12.09 17.92 19.68
C GLY A 444 -11.25 19.13 20.11
N ASP A 445 -10.73 19.10 21.33
CA ASP A 445 -9.89 20.15 21.93
C ASP A 445 -8.38 19.88 21.84
N GLY A 446 -7.98 18.73 21.30
CA GLY A 446 -6.59 18.25 21.29
C GLY A 446 -6.11 17.72 22.65
N GLY A 447 -7.01 17.59 23.65
CA GLY A 447 -6.69 17.06 24.96
C GLY A 447 -6.47 15.54 24.97
N PRO A 448 -5.83 14.97 26.01
CA PRO A 448 -5.57 13.54 26.11
C PRO A 448 -6.85 12.70 25.95
N GLY A 449 -6.82 11.75 25.00
CA GLY A 449 -7.94 10.88 24.68
C GLY A 449 -8.98 11.46 23.72
N SER A 450 -8.92 12.76 23.39
CA SER A 450 -9.84 13.36 22.41
C SER A 450 -9.71 12.72 21.02
N VAL A 451 -10.72 12.91 20.16
CA VAL A 451 -10.72 12.39 18.78
C VAL A 451 -9.55 12.92 17.95
N ASN A 452 -9.15 14.18 18.20
CA ASN A 452 -8.07 14.87 17.51
C ASN A 452 -6.74 14.94 18.30
N ASP A 453 -6.62 14.20 19.41
CA ASP A 453 -5.40 14.07 20.21
C ASP A 453 -4.18 13.74 19.31
N PRO A 454 -3.13 14.59 19.30
CA PRO A 454 -1.97 14.44 18.42
C PRO A 454 -1.10 13.21 18.75
N ASN A 455 -1.32 12.55 19.88
CA ASN A 455 -0.61 11.34 20.27
C ASN A 455 -1.27 10.04 19.80
N TRP A 456 -2.58 10.06 19.56
CA TRP A 456 -3.28 8.99 18.87
C TRP A 456 -3.11 9.16 17.36
N ASN A 457 -2.12 8.47 16.80
CA ASN A 457 -1.99 8.38 15.34
C ASN A 457 -2.82 7.24 14.81
N ALA A 458 -3.44 7.49 13.66
CA ALA A 458 -4.15 6.47 12.92
C ALA A 458 -3.17 5.52 12.22
N ARG A 459 -3.72 4.41 11.74
CA ARG A 459 -3.01 3.17 11.49
C ARG A 459 -3.61 2.49 10.26
N SER A 460 -2.82 1.61 9.65
CA SER A 460 -3.10 1.10 8.32
C SER A 460 -4.47 0.43 8.17
N ASP A 461 -5.06 0.71 7.01
CA ASP A 461 -6.31 0.19 6.44
C ASP A 461 -7.60 0.82 7.02
N PRO A 462 -7.87 2.10 6.69
CA PRO A 462 -9.20 2.67 6.81
C PRO A 462 -10.14 1.97 5.82
N ARG A 463 -11.45 1.92 6.10
CA ARG A 463 -12.44 1.24 5.25
C ARG A 463 -13.77 1.97 5.18
N TRP A 464 -14.31 2.10 3.97
CA TRP A 464 -15.66 2.60 3.72
C TRP A 464 -16.75 1.60 4.12
N SER A 465 -17.91 2.11 4.54
CA SER A 465 -19.15 1.34 4.55
C SER A 465 -19.68 1.13 3.12
N PRO A 466 -20.43 0.04 2.82
CA PRO A 466 -20.87 -0.26 1.45
C PRO A 466 -21.84 0.78 0.88
N ASP A 467 -22.52 1.53 1.75
CA ASP A 467 -23.42 2.64 1.42
C ASP A 467 -22.70 4.01 1.33
N GLY A 468 -21.38 4.06 1.56
CA GLY A 468 -20.56 5.28 1.49
C GLY A 468 -20.86 6.36 2.53
N THR A 469 -21.61 6.06 3.61
CA THR A 469 -21.95 7.04 4.66
C THR A 469 -20.98 7.06 5.84
N SER A 470 -20.18 6.01 6.02
CA SER A 470 -19.30 5.85 7.18
C SER A 470 -17.91 5.34 6.76
N ILE A 471 -16.91 5.62 7.61
CA ILE A 471 -15.52 5.18 7.47
C ILE A 471 -15.08 4.62 8.81
N VAL A 472 -14.49 3.43 8.84
CA VAL A 472 -13.82 2.87 10.02
C VAL A 472 -12.31 2.92 9.84
N TYR A 473 -11.59 3.23 10.91
CA TYR A 473 -10.13 3.24 11.00
C TYR A 473 -9.74 2.88 12.44
N TRP A 474 -8.45 2.80 12.75
CA TRP A 474 -7.99 2.59 14.12
C TRP A 474 -6.80 3.46 14.46
N GLN A 475 -6.59 3.69 15.75
CA GLN A 475 -5.48 4.49 16.26
C GLN A 475 -4.67 3.72 17.30
N ALA A 476 -3.40 4.06 17.41
CA ALA A 476 -2.49 3.52 18.43
C ALA A 476 -1.63 4.63 19.06
N LEU A 477 -1.30 4.46 20.34
CA LEU A 477 -0.29 5.24 21.06
C LEU A 477 1.12 4.71 20.79
N ALA A 478 2.13 5.54 21.08
CA ALA A 478 3.50 5.05 21.25
C ALA A 478 3.61 4.31 22.60
N VAL A 479 4.32 3.19 22.62
CA VAL A 479 4.52 2.33 23.80
C VAL A 479 6.00 1.94 23.94
N PRO A 480 6.52 1.65 25.15
CA PRO A 480 7.89 1.21 25.34
C PRO A 480 8.21 -0.04 24.49
N PRO A 481 9.42 -0.16 23.89
CA PRO A 481 10.56 0.75 23.98
C PRO A 481 10.56 1.87 22.92
N ALA A 482 9.49 2.03 22.14
CA ALA A 482 9.37 3.07 21.11
C ALA A 482 8.96 4.45 21.66
N CYS A 483 8.97 4.58 22.97
CA CYS A 483 8.95 5.80 23.75
C CYS A 483 9.64 5.51 25.10
N GLY A 484 10.15 6.56 25.75
CA GLY A 484 10.74 6.51 27.08
C GLY A 484 12.04 5.70 27.18
N GLY A 485 12.58 5.62 28.40
CA GLY A 485 13.86 4.96 28.66
C GLY A 485 15.00 5.67 27.94
N THR A 486 15.51 5.07 26.85
CA THR A 486 16.53 5.66 25.98
C THR A 486 15.97 6.28 24.69
N ASN A 487 14.69 6.07 24.38
CA ASN A 487 14.02 6.75 23.26
C ASN A 487 13.65 8.19 23.71
N PRO A 488 13.90 9.23 22.88
CA PRO A 488 13.69 10.62 23.28
C PRO A 488 12.21 11.06 23.31
N LEU A 489 11.28 10.26 22.76
CA LEU A 489 9.84 10.52 22.83
C LEU A 489 9.31 10.19 24.24
N PRO A 490 8.48 11.05 24.87
CA PRO A 490 7.74 10.66 26.07
C PRO A 490 6.74 9.52 25.77
N CYS A 491 6.48 8.67 26.76
CA CYS A 491 5.33 7.77 26.73
C CYS A 491 4.13 8.45 27.34
N GLU A 492 3.03 8.52 26.59
CA GLU A 492 1.77 9.04 27.10
C GLU A 492 1.08 8.01 28.00
N THR A 493 0.30 8.50 28.97
CA THR A 493 -0.59 7.64 29.76
C THR A 493 -1.93 7.56 29.06
N SER A 494 -2.33 6.36 28.65
CA SER A 494 -3.64 6.16 28.00
C SER A 494 -4.79 6.52 28.96
N THR A 495 -5.70 7.36 28.47
CA THR A 495 -6.97 7.72 29.11
C THR A 495 -8.07 6.67 28.89
N GLU A 496 -7.82 5.69 28.04
CA GLU A 496 -8.80 4.70 27.62
C GLU A 496 -9.14 3.71 28.74
N PRO A 497 -10.35 3.11 28.74
CA PRO A 497 -10.74 2.01 29.63
C PRO A 497 -9.65 0.94 29.80
N GLY A 498 -9.20 0.74 31.04
CA GLY A 498 -8.14 -0.21 31.40
C GLY A 498 -6.72 0.17 30.96
N GLY A 499 -6.53 1.34 30.36
CA GLY A 499 -5.26 1.81 29.81
C GLY A 499 -4.87 1.16 28.48
N ARG A 500 -5.85 0.73 27.67
CA ARG A 500 -5.57 0.19 26.32
C ARG A 500 -4.80 1.18 25.44
N THR A 501 -3.90 0.69 24.61
CA THR A 501 -3.00 1.49 23.76
C THR A 501 -3.43 1.55 22.30
N ASP A 502 -4.51 0.84 21.96
CA ASP A 502 -5.15 0.82 20.64
C ASP A 502 -6.66 1.09 20.80
N ARG A 503 -7.27 1.77 19.82
CA ARG A 503 -8.71 2.04 19.78
C ARG A 503 -9.28 2.00 18.37
N LEU A 504 -10.51 1.50 18.24
CA LEU A 504 -11.20 1.32 16.95
C LEU A 504 -12.17 2.49 16.73
N MET A 505 -12.07 3.22 15.62
CA MET A 505 -12.78 4.47 15.41
C MET A 505 -13.76 4.35 14.24
N ILE A 506 -14.90 5.04 14.33
CA ILE A 506 -15.82 5.25 13.21
C ILE A 506 -16.09 6.74 12.99
N ALA A 507 -16.08 7.15 11.74
CA ALA A 507 -16.50 8.47 11.28
C ALA A 507 -17.78 8.33 10.44
N HIS A 508 -18.80 9.11 10.77
CA HIS A 508 -20.06 9.19 10.05
C HIS A 508 -20.14 10.52 9.28
N LEU A 509 -20.40 10.45 7.98
CA LEU A 509 -20.53 11.60 7.08
C LEU A 509 -21.99 12.05 7.08
N THR A 510 -22.36 12.84 8.09
CA THR A 510 -23.74 13.00 8.58
C THR A 510 -24.73 13.66 7.61
N SER A 511 -24.27 14.21 6.49
CA SER A 511 -25.12 14.75 5.41
C SER A 511 -25.29 13.82 4.21
N ARG A 512 -24.59 12.68 4.16
CA ARG A 512 -24.70 11.73 3.04
C ARG A 512 -26.02 10.95 3.12
N THR A 513 -26.58 10.66 1.95
CA THR A 513 -27.65 9.66 1.80
C THR A 513 -26.99 8.31 1.48
N PRO A 514 -27.42 7.19 2.11
CA PRO A 514 -26.95 5.85 1.76
C PRO A 514 -27.00 5.58 0.26
N LEU A 515 -25.86 5.17 -0.30
CA LEU A 515 -25.75 4.77 -1.70
C LEU A 515 -26.53 3.47 -1.95
N ASN A 516 -27.24 3.41 -3.07
CA ASN A 516 -27.87 2.18 -3.59
C ASN A 516 -27.16 1.81 -4.90
N LEU A 517 -26.09 1.03 -4.78
CA LEU A 517 -25.25 0.63 -5.91
C LEU A 517 -25.68 -0.73 -6.48
N PRO A 518 -25.50 -0.95 -7.79
CA PRO A 518 -25.64 -2.29 -8.37
C PRO A 518 -24.53 -3.21 -7.82
N ALA A 519 -24.78 -4.52 -7.85
CA ALA A 519 -23.71 -5.51 -7.68
C ALA A 519 -22.62 -5.29 -8.74
N ILE A 520 -21.36 -5.50 -8.35
CA ILE A 520 -20.21 -5.30 -9.22
C ILE A 520 -20.29 -6.27 -10.41
N ALA A 521 -20.09 -5.73 -11.61
CA ALA A 521 -20.03 -6.55 -12.82
C ALA A 521 -18.71 -7.34 -12.81
N PRO A 522 -18.72 -8.66 -13.10
CA PRO A 522 -17.49 -9.43 -13.26
C PRO A 522 -16.54 -8.77 -14.27
N LEU A 523 -15.24 -8.89 -14.02
CA LEU A 523 -14.23 -8.41 -14.96
C LEU A 523 -14.35 -9.12 -16.32
N ALA A 524 -13.96 -8.42 -17.38
CA ALA A 524 -14.00 -8.96 -18.75
C ALA A 524 -12.90 -10.01 -19.02
N SER A 525 -11.91 -10.12 -18.14
CA SER A 525 -10.85 -11.13 -18.14
C SER A 525 -10.28 -11.25 -16.73
N ASP A 526 -9.84 -12.47 -16.38
CA ASP A 526 -9.08 -12.75 -15.15
C ASP A 526 -7.60 -12.30 -15.27
N THR A 527 -7.19 -11.85 -16.47
CA THR A 527 -5.83 -11.39 -16.80
C THR A 527 -5.76 -9.88 -17.03
N VAL A 528 -4.64 -9.27 -16.61
CA VAL A 528 -4.39 -7.82 -16.77
C VAL A 528 -3.57 -7.58 -18.05
N PRO A 529 -4.10 -6.93 -19.11
CA PRO A 529 -3.45 -6.93 -20.43
C PRO A 529 -2.12 -6.18 -20.55
N TRP A 530 -1.83 -5.28 -19.61
CA TRP A 530 -0.54 -4.57 -19.48
C TRP A 530 0.39 -5.22 -18.44
N GLY A 531 -0.08 -6.23 -17.72
CA GLY A 531 0.73 -7.07 -16.85
C GLY A 531 1.40 -8.20 -17.64
N THR A 532 2.42 -8.82 -17.03
CA THR A 532 3.02 -10.04 -17.60
C THR A 532 2.41 -11.28 -16.93
N PRO A 533 1.95 -12.29 -17.69
CA PRO A 533 1.49 -13.56 -17.12
C PRO A 533 2.55 -14.18 -16.22
N TYR A 534 2.14 -14.69 -15.05
CA TYR A 534 3.06 -15.33 -14.10
C TYR A 534 3.12 -16.84 -14.33
N GLU A 535 4.27 -17.30 -14.81
CA GLU A 535 4.60 -18.72 -14.92
C GLU A 535 5.26 -19.22 -13.62
N PRO A 536 4.68 -20.21 -12.89
CA PRO A 536 5.28 -20.75 -11.67
C PRO A 536 6.69 -21.30 -11.87
N GLY A 537 7.63 -20.84 -11.05
CA GLY A 537 9.05 -21.20 -11.16
C GLY A 537 9.83 -20.43 -12.23
N SER A 538 9.21 -19.47 -12.93
CA SER A 538 9.94 -18.48 -13.74
C SER A 538 10.86 -17.61 -12.85
N PRO A 539 11.98 -17.09 -13.40
CA PRO A 539 12.80 -16.12 -12.68
C PRO A 539 12.03 -14.83 -12.41
N VAL A 540 12.30 -14.22 -11.26
CA VAL A 540 11.86 -12.85 -10.97
C VAL A 540 12.60 -11.90 -11.92
N PRO A 541 11.92 -10.98 -12.63
CA PRO A 541 12.58 -10.03 -13.51
C PRO A 541 13.36 -8.99 -12.71
N ASP A 542 14.47 -8.54 -13.28
CA ASP A 542 15.16 -7.31 -12.86
C ASP A 542 14.28 -6.09 -13.14
N ARG A 543 14.46 -5.01 -12.36
CA ARG A 543 13.87 -3.70 -12.65
C ARG A 543 14.88 -2.90 -13.49
N PRO A 544 14.56 -2.50 -14.73
CA PRO A 544 15.48 -1.72 -15.53
C PRO A 544 15.73 -0.33 -14.90
N HIS A 545 16.94 0.18 -15.05
CA HIS A 545 17.32 1.54 -14.68
C HIS A 545 18.20 2.15 -15.78
N PRO A 546 18.35 3.49 -15.85
CA PRO A 546 19.36 4.09 -16.71
C PRO A 546 20.77 3.57 -16.35
N PRO A 547 21.65 3.30 -17.33
CA PRO A 547 23.01 2.86 -17.07
C PRO A 547 23.90 4.00 -16.55
N ALA A 548 25.12 3.69 -16.11
CA ALA A 548 26.06 4.71 -15.67
C ALA A 548 26.42 5.68 -16.80
N GLY A 549 26.38 6.98 -16.52
CA GLY A 549 26.54 8.02 -17.55
C GLY A 549 26.36 9.43 -17.02
N THR A 550 26.37 10.38 -17.96
CA THR A 550 26.05 11.79 -17.72
C THR A 550 25.01 12.21 -18.74
N TYR A 551 23.92 12.78 -18.27
CA TYR A 551 22.72 13.06 -19.06
C TYR A 551 22.18 14.47 -18.79
N THR A 552 21.31 14.95 -19.68
CA THR A 552 20.47 16.13 -19.45
C THR A 552 19.02 15.69 -19.23
N LEU A 553 18.38 16.19 -18.18
CA LEU A 553 16.92 16.17 -18.05
C LEU A 553 16.39 17.58 -18.39
N PRO A 554 15.78 17.80 -19.57
CA PRO A 554 15.18 19.09 -19.88
C PRO A 554 13.92 19.32 -19.03
N GLY A 555 13.74 20.55 -18.52
CA GLY A 555 12.49 20.93 -17.86
C GLY A 555 11.37 21.10 -18.88
N LYS A 556 10.14 20.64 -18.56
CA LYS A 556 8.98 20.67 -19.48
C LYS A 556 8.59 22.09 -19.92
N LYS A 557 9.08 23.15 -19.25
CA LYS A 557 8.94 24.55 -19.67
C LYS A 557 10.27 25.25 -19.90
N GLN A 558 11.20 25.12 -18.95
CA GLN A 558 12.44 25.91 -18.94
C GLN A 558 13.56 25.20 -18.19
N GLY A 559 14.81 25.52 -18.57
CA GLY A 559 16.01 25.07 -17.91
C GLY A 559 16.26 23.57 -18.06
N SER A 560 17.22 23.08 -17.29
CA SER A 560 17.59 21.67 -17.30
C SER A 560 18.25 21.24 -15.99
N ALA A 561 18.27 19.94 -15.76
CA ALA A 561 19.05 19.31 -14.71
C ALA A 561 20.10 18.40 -15.36
N LYS A 562 21.38 18.66 -15.11
CA LYS A 562 22.46 17.73 -15.48
C LYS A 562 22.48 16.59 -14.47
N VAL A 563 22.32 15.35 -14.93
CA VAL A 563 22.28 14.14 -14.08
C VAL A 563 23.52 13.29 -14.32
N GLU A 564 24.18 12.85 -13.26
CA GLU A 564 25.29 11.90 -13.29
C GLU A 564 24.88 10.63 -12.54
N ILE A 565 24.90 9.49 -13.22
CA ILE A 565 24.51 8.18 -12.68
C ILE A 565 25.75 7.29 -12.59
N THR A 566 25.96 6.68 -11.43
CA THR A 566 26.99 5.66 -11.18
C THR A 566 26.33 4.36 -10.77
N GLU A 567 26.75 3.24 -11.37
CA GLU A 567 26.27 1.89 -11.06
C GLU A 567 27.11 1.22 -9.96
N THR A 568 26.68 0.05 -9.49
CA THR A 568 27.55 -0.91 -8.79
C THR A 568 28.58 -1.54 -9.75
N PRO A 569 29.71 -2.10 -9.27
CA PRO A 569 30.76 -2.65 -10.15
C PRO A 569 30.33 -3.81 -11.07
N ASP A 570 29.23 -4.48 -10.73
CA ASP A 570 28.57 -5.53 -11.51
C ASP A 570 27.46 -5.01 -12.45
N ARG A 571 27.13 -3.71 -12.36
CA ARG A 571 26.01 -3.03 -13.05
C ARG A 571 24.63 -3.60 -12.77
N ALA A 572 24.44 -4.20 -11.60
CA ALA A 572 23.17 -4.77 -11.19
C ALA A 572 22.24 -3.78 -10.45
N ASN A 573 22.76 -2.60 -10.06
CA ASN A 573 22.03 -1.51 -9.42
C ASN A 573 22.67 -0.14 -9.73
N VAL A 574 21.89 0.95 -9.58
CA VAL A 574 22.45 2.30 -9.36
C VAL A 574 23.04 2.38 -7.96
N SER A 575 24.23 2.97 -7.82
CA SER A 575 24.94 3.19 -6.54
C SER A 575 24.99 4.67 -6.13
N SER A 576 25.03 5.60 -7.09
CA SER A 576 25.00 7.04 -6.82
C SER A 576 24.31 7.81 -7.94
N VAL A 577 23.61 8.87 -7.55
CA VAL A 577 22.98 9.86 -8.44
C VAL A 577 23.44 11.24 -7.98
N ALA A 578 23.93 12.07 -8.90
CA ALA A 578 24.13 13.50 -8.66
C ALA A 578 23.36 14.31 -9.69
N VAL A 579 22.83 15.46 -9.27
CA VAL A 579 22.00 16.35 -10.08
C VAL A 579 22.46 17.79 -9.88
N THR A 580 22.65 18.53 -10.97
CA THR A 580 22.88 19.98 -10.96
C THR A 580 21.75 20.65 -11.73
N TYR A 581 20.91 21.40 -11.01
CA TYR A 581 19.79 22.14 -11.58
C TYR A 581 20.27 23.50 -12.07
N THR A 582 19.81 23.90 -13.26
CA THR A 582 20.06 25.22 -13.85
C THR A 582 18.72 25.75 -14.37
N HIS A 583 18.08 26.53 -13.51
CA HIS A 583 16.76 27.13 -13.68
C HIS A 583 15.67 26.16 -14.15
N PHE A 584 15.73 24.92 -13.65
CA PHE A 584 14.86 23.82 -14.07
C PHE A 584 13.41 24.10 -13.64
N SER A 585 12.48 24.00 -14.60
CA SER A 585 11.04 24.18 -14.37
C SER A 585 10.18 23.31 -15.27
N ASP A 586 9.26 22.58 -14.64
CA ASP A 586 8.29 21.68 -15.27
C ASP A 586 6.89 22.32 -15.40
N ASP A 587 6.57 23.32 -14.57
CA ASP A 587 5.31 24.05 -14.52
C ASP A 587 5.39 25.42 -15.21
N GLY A 588 6.55 26.09 -15.14
CA GLY A 588 6.77 27.47 -15.58
C GLY A 588 6.53 28.51 -14.49
N GLU A 589 6.28 28.06 -13.26
CA GLU A 589 5.94 28.88 -12.09
C GLU A 589 6.93 28.66 -10.93
N THR A 590 7.58 27.49 -10.89
CA THR A 590 8.56 27.05 -9.89
C THR A 590 9.90 26.76 -10.56
N PHE A 591 10.99 27.33 -10.04
CA PHE A 591 12.33 27.22 -10.63
C PHE A 591 13.33 26.68 -9.62
N LEU A 592 14.09 25.65 -10.01
CA LEU A 592 15.12 25.01 -9.20
C LEU A 592 16.53 25.33 -9.71
N ASP A 593 17.39 25.73 -8.78
CA ASP A 593 18.80 26.03 -8.99
C ASP A 593 19.64 25.45 -7.83
N GLY A 594 20.80 24.87 -8.13
CA GLY A 594 21.69 24.26 -7.14
C GLY A 594 22.03 22.80 -7.40
N THR A 595 22.42 22.04 -6.37
CA THR A 595 22.85 20.64 -6.52
C THR A 595 22.24 19.69 -5.49
N GLU A 596 22.07 18.43 -5.89
CA GLU A 596 21.93 17.28 -5.00
C GLU A 596 22.90 16.17 -5.40
N ARG A 597 23.36 15.39 -4.42
CA ARG A 597 24.07 14.14 -4.64
C ARG A 597 23.69 13.14 -3.58
N VAL A 598 23.29 11.94 -4.00
CA VAL A 598 23.07 10.80 -3.12
C VAL A 598 23.99 9.66 -3.53
N THR A 599 24.61 9.00 -2.54
CA THR A 599 25.21 7.68 -2.70
C THR A 599 24.46 6.71 -1.79
N SER A 600 24.20 5.49 -2.25
CA SER A 600 23.53 4.47 -1.44
C SER A 600 24.39 3.21 -1.32
N THR A 601 24.32 2.58 -0.15
CA THR A 601 24.88 1.25 0.09
C THR A 601 23.89 0.40 0.89
N ARG A 602 24.05 -0.92 0.85
CA ARG A 602 23.20 -1.87 1.58
C ARG A 602 24.04 -2.73 2.54
N PRO A 603 24.23 -2.30 3.80
CA PRO A 603 24.96 -3.09 4.80
C PRO A 603 24.36 -4.49 5.07
N ALA A 604 23.06 -4.63 4.85
CA ALA A 604 22.34 -5.90 4.83
C ALA A 604 21.16 -5.80 3.84
N ILE A 605 20.50 -6.93 3.54
CA ILE A 605 19.39 -7.00 2.56
C ILE A 605 18.26 -5.99 2.86
N THR A 606 17.95 -5.80 4.15
CA THR A 606 16.90 -4.89 4.65
C THR A 606 17.43 -3.56 5.16
N THR A 607 18.75 -3.37 5.24
CA THR A 607 19.37 -2.13 5.74
C THR A 607 19.92 -1.31 4.59
N ILE A 608 19.53 -0.04 4.52
CA ILE A 608 20.05 0.93 3.57
C ILE A 608 20.81 2.03 4.32
N SER A 609 21.96 2.41 3.79
CA SER A 609 22.69 3.61 4.18
C SER A 609 22.72 4.58 2.99
N VAL A 610 22.41 5.85 3.22
CA VAL A 610 22.48 6.91 2.21
C VAL A 610 23.34 8.07 2.68
N ASP A 611 24.26 8.50 1.81
CA ASP A 611 25.08 9.70 1.96
C ASP A 611 24.50 10.78 1.04
N TRP A 612 23.77 11.74 1.61
CA TRP A 612 23.09 12.82 0.89
C TRP A 612 23.87 14.13 1.06
N PHE A 613 24.07 14.87 -0.03
CA PHE A 613 24.52 16.25 -0.06
C PHE A 613 23.50 17.06 -0.83
N SER A 614 23.04 18.19 -0.29
CA SER A 614 22.02 19.02 -0.91
C SER A 614 22.36 20.49 -0.70
N ASP A 615 22.30 21.27 -1.78
CA ASP A 615 22.32 22.73 -1.74
C ASP A 615 21.38 23.28 -2.83
N LEU A 616 20.08 23.05 -2.63
CA LEU A 616 19.02 23.54 -3.53
C LEU A 616 18.44 24.87 -3.07
N THR A 617 18.06 25.68 -4.06
CA THR A 617 17.22 26.86 -3.92
C THR A 617 16.03 26.74 -4.89
N GLN A 618 14.84 27.01 -4.39
CA GLN A 618 13.57 27.06 -5.12
C GLN A 618 13.08 28.51 -5.13
N THR A 619 12.64 28.99 -6.30
CA THR A 619 12.08 30.34 -6.45
C THR A 619 10.83 30.33 -7.33
N GLY A 620 10.02 31.40 -7.23
CA GLY A 620 8.81 31.57 -8.03
C GLY A 620 7.55 31.52 -7.16
N ALA A 621 6.58 30.67 -7.54
CA ALA A 621 5.31 30.49 -6.83
C ALA A 621 5.45 29.97 -5.38
N THR A 622 6.58 29.36 -5.05
CA THR A 622 6.98 28.99 -3.68
C THR A 622 8.48 29.23 -3.56
N ASN A 623 8.95 29.73 -2.41
CA ASN A 623 10.36 30.01 -2.20
C ASN A 623 10.92 29.11 -1.10
N GLY A 624 12.07 28.48 -1.34
CA GLY A 624 12.58 27.49 -0.42
C GLY A 624 14.03 27.10 -0.61
N THR A 625 14.56 26.35 0.34
CA THR A 625 15.90 25.77 0.28
C THR A 625 15.92 24.36 0.86
N LYS A 626 16.57 23.41 0.20
CA LYS A 626 16.82 22.06 0.73
C LYS A 626 18.33 21.93 0.86
N LYS A 627 18.83 21.86 2.09
CA LYS A 627 20.27 21.98 2.37
C LYS A 627 20.74 20.97 3.40
N THR A 628 21.91 20.40 3.19
CA THR A 628 22.62 19.58 4.18
C THR A 628 23.62 20.39 4.99
N SER A 629 24.14 19.83 6.09
CA SER A 629 25.35 20.35 6.72
C SER A 629 26.58 20.14 5.81
N PRO A 630 27.72 20.83 6.06
CA PRO A 630 28.90 20.78 5.17
C PRO A 630 29.58 19.41 5.07
N ASP A 631 29.35 18.53 6.05
CA ASP A 631 29.79 17.13 6.07
C ASP A 631 28.85 16.20 5.28
N GLY A 632 27.59 16.57 5.12
CA GLY A 632 26.52 15.78 4.48
C GLY A 632 25.39 15.42 5.44
N PHE A 633 24.40 14.69 4.94
CA PHE A 633 23.39 13.98 5.74
C PHE A 633 23.54 12.49 5.51
N HIS A 634 23.95 11.76 6.54
CA HIS A 634 24.27 10.34 6.46
C HIS A 634 23.23 9.56 7.28
N LEU A 635 22.27 8.91 6.62
CA LEU A 635 21.23 8.12 7.25
C LEU A 635 21.52 6.62 7.07
N THR A 636 21.44 5.84 8.14
CA THR A 636 21.33 4.38 8.08
C THR A 636 20.02 3.94 8.71
N ILE A 637 19.25 3.13 7.99
CA ILE A 637 17.94 2.65 8.44
C ILE A 637 17.65 1.25 7.92
N ASP A 638 17.00 0.44 8.74
CA ASP A 638 16.47 -0.86 8.35
C ASP A 638 14.99 -0.75 8.02
N ILE A 639 14.57 -1.30 6.88
CA ILE A 639 13.23 -1.09 6.31
C ILE A 639 12.13 -1.89 7.02
N LEU A 640 12.49 -2.84 7.90
CA LEU A 640 11.54 -3.65 8.66
C LEU A 640 11.34 -3.14 10.10
N THR A 641 12.37 -2.48 10.66
CA THR A 641 12.36 -1.94 12.04
C THR A 641 12.21 -0.42 12.10
N ASN A 642 12.58 0.29 11.02
CA ASN A 642 12.37 1.71 10.78
C ASN A 642 12.97 2.69 11.82
N ILE A 643 13.98 2.26 12.58
CA ILE A 643 14.67 3.12 13.56
C ILE A 643 15.60 4.09 12.83
N PHE A 644 15.33 5.39 12.95
CA PHE A 644 16.14 6.46 12.36
C PHE A 644 17.48 6.62 13.08
N GLN A 645 18.58 6.57 12.33
CA GLN A 645 19.94 6.84 12.81
C GLN A 645 20.71 7.65 11.77
N ALA A 646 21.00 8.91 12.06
CA ALA A 646 21.74 9.78 11.15
C ALA A 646 22.87 10.58 11.82
N THR A 647 23.83 11.01 11.00
CA THR A 647 24.84 12.04 11.34
C THR A 647 24.85 13.15 10.30
N GLY A 648 25.24 14.35 10.72
CA GLY A 648 24.99 15.58 9.96
C GLY A 648 23.50 15.95 9.96
N THR A 649 23.12 16.92 9.13
CA THR A 649 21.74 17.44 9.07
C THR A 649 21.23 17.57 7.64
N LEU A 650 19.96 17.27 7.40
CA LEU A 650 19.16 17.72 6.26
C LEU A 650 18.00 18.59 6.75
N THR A 651 17.87 19.79 6.18
CA THR A 651 16.80 20.75 6.47
C THR A 651 16.17 21.24 5.18
N THR A 652 14.84 21.23 5.12
CA THR A 652 14.07 21.90 4.05
C THR A 652 13.37 23.13 4.63
N THR A 653 13.60 24.29 4.05
CA THR A 653 12.93 25.55 4.39
C THR A 653 11.93 25.92 3.29
N ILE A 654 10.71 26.28 3.65
CA ILE A 654 9.66 26.74 2.72
C ILE A 654 9.05 28.04 3.28
N ASP A 655 9.08 29.10 2.47
CA ASP A 655 8.57 30.45 2.79
C ASP A 655 8.94 30.97 4.20
N GLY A 656 10.13 30.56 4.68
CA GLY A 656 10.70 30.93 5.98
C GLY A 656 10.48 29.93 7.13
N HIS A 657 9.64 28.91 6.96
CA HIS A 657 9.49 27.81 7.93
C HIS A 657 10.51 26.70 7.65
N ALA A 658 11.23 26.23 8.66
CA ALA A 658 12.30 25.23 8.52
C ALA A 658 11.92 23.87 9.12
N TYR A 659 11.83 22.86 8.26
CA TYR A 659 11.56 21.46 8.60
C TYR A 659 12.89 20.69 8.74
N THR A 660 13.12 20.12 9.92
CA THR A 660 14.34 19.37 10.26
C THR A 660 14.08 17.87 10.40
N GLN A 661 15.10 17.06 10.15
CA GLN A 661 15.07 15.61 10.40
C GLN A 661 14.69 15.24 11.85
N PRO A 662 14.13 14.03 12.09
CA PRO A 662 13.84 13.54 13.44
C PRO A 662 15.11 13.25 14.26
N ALA A 663 14.92 13.02 15.57
CA ALA A 663 15.99 12.60 16.47
C ALA A 663 16.37 11.12 16.27
N ASN A 664 17.64 10.78 16.48
CA ASN A 664 18.12 9.41 16.43
C ASN A 664 17.41 8.53 17.48
N GLY A 665 17.00 7.32 17.07
CA GLY A 665 16.25 6.39 17.90
C GLY A 665 14.72 6.52 17.83
N THR A 666 14.20 7.30 16.88
CA THR A 666 12.75 7.45 16.55
C THR A 666 12.41 6.95 15.14
#